data_AF-A0A285T199-F1
#
_entry.id   AF-A0A285T199-F1
#
_cell.length_a   1.000
_cell.length_b   1.000
_cell.length_c   1.000
_cell.angle_alpha   90.00
_cell.angle_beta   90.00
_cell.angle_gamma   90.00
#
_symmetry.space_group_name_H-M   'P 1'
#
loop_
_entity.id
_entity.type
_entity.pdbx_description
1 polymer ?
#
loop_
_entity_poly.entity_id
_entity_poly.type
_entity_poly.pdbx_seq_one_letter_code
_entity_poly.pdbx_strand_id
1 'polypeptide(L)'
;MKQSGFTAALAAATLGALAVTQAANAQSSSSQSPPSQSGKAAILILDASGSMWGQLDGGITKIEVARDVMGQFFATRDASIPLGVIAYGHNRRGDCSDIEIIARPGSQDARALSQQLNRINPRGMTPISESLRIAAREIPPTAEEADIILVTDGLETCEADPCAVAAQLAQEGIKIRAHVVGFGLSEQEADALACVPDQTGGQLLRPQSGAELTDALNQIAAAEPMPEPEPEPAVQEAFFDIGPKAEAGHTYRISYKGTARPVDYAGFTRRGAAEPDVSPSFGVIGGSGNTGNNPFTRQAPAEPGDYDLILFVAGQGVIARQPVEVVAASNGFDPIGSVEPGKRFPFTWRGPDRVQQRIVIARAGDPAGTYQGDWGYALSKNGRMGLKAPAEPGLYELRYLSANQKEILFSRTFGVGMPYEDADLTTSTELAERAFAATQAAPGQDALPMVRATFRLPDGFPPMPLSWSAVPLDPDMSPEAWAPQTDMVVGEGEFEPGRYEVSTMGPGETEFRGVVEIVPGQPNDFVIPLVGGGEAEQNPPGQRGDAGPSGAGTLTQESQGMACQSPSGCAYHDPVTGLALILPQGWQIEPPFFYETAAGAKARLPSATLLRNAGGELQQIMLNPRQWMAASGPCTDTPAGELCRVTSTDVAYLGAFEVVRSSLRIATASAAPDTPAVPRSTASAAGAAAGAGASAGAGTGSSRGGDIQPRNGRWTVTVGQTAVEGCPAMIAEQIRGAGFERRSGTREMTFPDPFHPGPLMAEAPRQIDWSRTGPGTWQASLIGQPMGPTGQVDVRLELTVVSETELHEVSHFSIQLPAPLMAALGGGGSGACTSRTGMTWTWQG
;
A
#
# COMPACT_ATOMS: atom_id res chain seq x y z
N MET A 1 -76.04 1.97 20.11
CA MET A 1 -77.11 1.08 20.62
C MET A 1 -76.45 -0.12 21.29
N LYS A 2 -77.06 -0.69 22.35
CA LYS A 2 -76.80 -2.04 22.95
C LYS A 2 -75.34 -2.36 23.37
N GLN A 3 -75.07 -2.42 24.68
CA GLN A 3 -75.02 -3.64 25.53
C GLN A 3 -73.69 -4.41 25.37
N SER A 4 -72.90 -4.65 26.43
CA SER A 4 -73.10 -5.70 27.46
C SER A 4 -73.19 -7.10 26.80
N GLY A 5 -72.29 -8.06 27.01
CA GLY A 5 -71.32 -8.31 28.09
C GLY A 5 -71.88 -9.33 29.09
N PHE A 6 -71.14 -10.40 29.40
CA PHE A 6 -71.26 -11.37 30.53
C PHE A 6 -70.16 -12.47 30.37
N THR A 7 -69.32 -12.79 31.38
CA THR A 7 -69.37 -13.97 32.31
C THR A 7 -69.27 -15.37 31.66
N ALA A 8 -68.73 -16.46 32.27
CA ALA A 8 -68.43 -16.73 33.69
C ALA A 8 -67.47 -17.94 33.91
N ALA A 9 -66.86 -18.04 35.11
CA ALA A 9 -66.83 -19.23 36.02
C ALA A 9 -66.13 -20.57 35.58
N LEU A 10 -65.63 -21.48 36.45
CA LEU A 10 -65.51 -21.57 37.93
C LEU A 10 -64.42 -22.60 38.37
N ALA A 11 -64.27 -22.81 39.70
CA ALA A 11 -63.49 -23.81 40.47
C ALA A 11 -62.00 -23.46 40.72
N ALA A 12 -61.42 -23.38 41.94
CA ALA A 12 -61.62 -23.97 43.29
C ALA A 12 -60.83 -25.29 43.54
N ALA A 13 -60.23 -25.59 44.71
CA ALA A 13 -60.37 -24.95 46.04
C ALA A 13 -59.11 -25.05 46.97
N THR A 14 -58.93 -23.99 47.80
CA THR A 14 -58.42 -23.92 49.20
C THR A 14 -57.51 -24.99 49.84
N LEU A 15 -56.41 -24.55 50.49
CA LEU A 15 -56.11 -24.74 51.94
C LEU A 15 -54.80 -24.00 52.37
N GLY A 16 -54.72 -23.49 53.62
CA GLY A 16 -53.52 -22.87 54.22
C GLY A 16 -53.79 -21.52 54.90
N ALA A 17 -53.29 -21.29 56.13
CA ALA A 17 -53.80 -20.21 57.01
C ALA A 17 -52.73 -19.28 57.64
N LEU A 18 -53.18 -18.08 58.02
CA LEU A 18 -52.60 -17.07 58.95
C LEU A 18 -51.26 -16.36 58.63
N ALA A 19 -51.38 -15.23 57.94
CA ALA A 19 -51.02 -13.87 58.39
C ALA A 19 -49.79 -13.57 59.28
N VAL A 20 -48.87 -12.73 58.77
CA VAL A 20 -48.24 -11.59 59.47
C VAL A 20 -48.13 -10.40 58.49
N THR A 21 -48.32 -9.17 58.97
CA THR A 21 -48.07 -7.94 58.19
C THR A 21 -46.64 -7.44 58.36
N GLN A 22 -45.94 -7.14 57.26
CA GLN A 22 -44.81 -6.21 57.25
C GLN A 22 -44.52 -5.71 55.82
N ALA A 23 -43.97 -4.50 55.70
CA ALA A 23 -43.50 -3.96 54.43
C ALA A 23 -42.14 -4.58 54.08
N ALA A 24 -41.96 -4.97 52.82
CA ALA A 24 -40.69 -5.43 52.29
C ALA A 24 -40.03 -4.32 51.45
N ASN A 25 -38.75 -4.05 51.71
CA ASN A 25 -38.00 -3.03 51.00
C ASN A 25 -37.84 -3.38 49.51
N ALA A 26 -37.96 -2.39 48.64
CA ALA A 26 -37.36 -2.45 47.30
C ALA A 26 -35.84 -2.33 47.43
N GLN A 27 -35.14 -3.44 47.67
CA GLN A 27 -33.68 -3.49 47.59
C GLN A 27 -33.24 -3.80 46.16
N SER A 28 -33.01 -2.74 45.39
CA SER A 28 -32.36 -2.78 44.08
C SER A 28 -31.01 -3.49 44.20
N SER A 29 -30.97 -4.77 43.81
CA SER A 29 -29.74 -5.56 43.84
C SER A 29 -28.86 -5.22 42.64
N SER A 30 -28.11 -4.14 42.75
CA SER A 30 -27.10 -3.74 41.77
C SER A 30 -25.95 -4.74 41.78
N SER A 31 -26.03 -5.75 40.90
CA SER A 31 -24.93 -6.66 40.61
C SER A 31 -23.78 -5.88 39.97
N GLN A 32 -22.77 -5.54 40.78
CA GLN A 32 -21.56 -4.89 40.30
C GLN A 32 -20.74 -5.87 39.46
N SER A 33 -20.42 -5.50 38.23
CA SER A 33 -19.35 -6.13 37.45
C SER A 33 -18.01 -6.00 38.19
N PRO A 34 -17.04 -6.91 38.00
CA PRO A 34 -15.66 -6.62 38.35
C PRO A 34 -15.19 -5.37 37.59
N PRO A 35 -14.25 -4.58 38.15
CA PRO A 35 -13.74 -3.40 37.46
C PRO A 35 -12.97 -3.83 36.20
N SER A 36 -13.48 -3.43 35.03
CA SER A 36 -12.70 -3.42 33.80
C SER A 36 -11.44 -2.59 34.05
N GLN A 37 -10.26 -3.11 33.68
CA GLN A 37 -9.09 -2.26 33.60
C GLN A 37 -9.32 -1.24 32.48
N SER A 38 -9.13 0.04 32.78
CA SER A 38 -9.26 1.10 31.79
C SER A 38 -8.20 0.90 30.69
N GLY A 39 -8.62 0.94 29.42
CA GLY A 39 -7.71 1.07 28.27
C GLY A 39 -7.01 2.42 28.21
N LYS A 40 -7.31 3.34 29.15
CA LYS A 40 -6.71 4.67 29.28
C LYS A 40 -5.68 4.70 30.41
N ALA A 41 -4.56 5.38 30.22
CA ALA A 41 -3.61 5.73 31.28
C ALA A 41 -3.42 7.25 31.41
N ALA A 42 -2.92 7.72 32.55
CA ALA A 42 -2.60 9.14 32.76
C ALA A 42 -1.21 9.32 33.39
N ILE A 43 -0.45 10.31 32.91
CA ILE A 43 0.85 10.71 33.46
C ILE A 43 0.82 12.20 33.83
N LEU A 44 0.88 12.53 35.11
CA LEU A 44 1.06 13.92 35.56
C LEU A 44 2.55 14.28 35.58
N ILE A 45 2.94 15.37 34.94
CA ILE A 45 4.27 16.00 35.07
C ILE A 45 4.10 17.29 35.87
N LEU A 46 4.72 17.37 37.05
CA LEU A 46 4.71 18.54 37.91
C LEU A 46 6.03 19.33 37.81
N ASP A 47 5.91 20.59 37.44
CA ASP A 47 6.99 21.56 37.59
C ASP A 47 7.31 21.83 39.06
N ALA A 48 8.58 21.68 39.40
CA ALA A 48 9.17 22.18 40.62
C ALA A 48 10.57 22.76 40.34
N SER A 49 10.70 23.50 39.24
CA SER A 49 11.82 24.37 38.91
C SER A 49 11.88 25.60 39.82
N GLY A 50 12.96 26.40 39.73
CA GLY A 50 13.17 27.54 40.63
C GLY A 50 12.09 28.63 40.59
N SER A 51 11.34 28.76 39.49
CA SER A 51 10.29 29.78 39.31
C SER A 51 9.02 29.53 40.12
N MET A 52 8.74 28.27 40.49
CA MET A 52 7.60 27.87 41.33
C MET A 52 7.61 28.45 42.77
N TRP A 53 8.66 29.16 43.18
CA TRP A 53 8.66 30.02 44.38
C TRP A 53 8.03 31.41 44.17
N GLY A 54 7.66 31.76 42.94
CA GLY A 54 6.92 32.98 42.63
C GLY A 54 5.63 33.09 43.45
N GLN A 55 5.32 34.29 43.92
CA GLN A 55 4.11 34.56 44.68
C GLN A 55 2.94 34.89 43.75
N LEU A 56 1.76 34.39 44.12
CA LEU A 56 0.48 34.76 43.54
C LEU A 56 -0.21 35.83 44.41
N ASP A 57 -1.32 36.37 43.94
CA ASP A 57 -2.14 37.30 44.72
C ASP A 57 -2.53 36.69 46.08
N GLY A 58 -2.29 37.44 47.16
CA GLY A 58 -2.39 36.96 48.54
C GLY A 58 -1.06 36.50 49.17
N GLY A 59 0.03 36.41 48.41
CA GLY A 59 1.39 36.17 48.92
C GLY A 59 1.74 34.70 49.17
N ILE A 60 0.87 33.77 48.79
CA ILE A 60 1.13 32.32 48.76
C ILE A 60 1.95 32.00 47.50
N THR A 61 2.86 31.04 47.58
CA THR A 61 3.73 30.67 46.44
C THR A 61 3.04 29.70 45.48
N LYS A 62 3.42 29.72 44.20
CA LYS A 62 2.88 28.82 43.17
C LYS A 62 2.98 27.34 43.60
N ILE A 63 4.09 26.91 44.18
CA ILE A 63 4.27 25.52 44.65
C ILE A 63 3.33 25.13 45.81
N GLU A 64 2.99 26.05 46.71
CA GLU A 64 2.04 25.77 47.80
C GLU A 64 0.63 25.56 47.23
N VAL A 65 0.19 26.44 46.32
CA VAL A 65 -1.10 26.29 45.65
C VAL A 65 -1.14 25.02 44.78
N ALA A 66 -0.09 24.74 44.02
CA ALA A 66 -0.01 23.54 43.20
C ALA A 66 -0.13 22.26 44.04
N ARG A 67 0.50 22.18 45.22
CA ARG A 67 0.38 21.03 46.13
C ARG A 67 -1.04 20.82 46.64
N ASP A 68 -1.67 21.88 47.14
CA ASP A 68 -3.03 21.80 47.69
C ASP A 68 -4.04 21.41 46.61
N VAL A 69 -3.82 21.83 45.36
CA VAL A 69 -4.66 21.44 44.21
C VAL A 69 -4.37 20.01 43.74
N MET A 70 -3.11 19.59 43.61
CA MET A 70 -2.79 18.19 43.25
C MET A 70 -3.31 17.20 44.30
N GLY A 71 -3.22 17.55 45.60
CA GLY A 71 -3.76 16.74 46.68
C GLY A 71 -5.29 16.58 46.64
N GLN A 72 -6.00 17.59 46.16
CA GLN A 72 -7.44 17.51 45.88
C GLN A 72 -7.71 16.64 44.64
N PHE A 73 -7.02 16.92 43.52
CA PHE A 73 -7.15 16.16 42.27
C PHE A 73 -6.93 14.64 42.46
N PHE A 74 -5.90 14.25 43.21
CA PHE A 74 -5.65 12.83 43.51
C PHE A 74 -6.78 12.17 44.32
N ALA A 75 -7.55 12.95 45.10
CA ALA A 75 -8.66 12.46 45.91
C ALA A 75 -10.02 12.50 45.19
N THR A 76 -10.14 13.25 44.09
CA THR A 76 -11.40 13.39 43.32
C THR A 76 -11.40 12.71 41.96
N ARG A 77 -10.22 12.42 41.37
CA ARG A 77 -10.09 11.68 40.09
C ARG A 77 -10.75 10.30 40.14
N ASP A 78 -11.07 9.76 38.97
CA ASP A 78 -11.32 8.32 38.86
C ASP A 78 -10.04 7.53 39.20
N ALA A 79 -10.18 6.54 40.07
CA ALA A 79 -9.13 5.62 40.48
C ALA A 79 -8.98 4.40 39.55
N SER A 80 -9.93 4.16 38.63
CA SER A 80 -9.85 3.09 37.63
C SER A 80 -8.74 3.32 36.60
N ILE A 81 -8.44 4.59 36.31
CA ILE A 81 -7.38 5.02 35.40
C ILE A 81 -6.02 4.91 36.14
N PRO A 82 -5.03 4.15 35.61
CA PRO A 82 -3.68 4.13 36.14
C PRO A 82 -3.03 5.52 36.06
N LEU A 83 -2.56 6.03 37.19
CA LEU A 83 -1.89 7.33 37.27
C LEU A 83 -0.39 7.15 37.56
N GLY A 84 0.45 7.71 36.70
CA GLY A 84 1.86 8.01 36.97
C GLY A 84 2.05 9.47 37.37
N VAL A 85 3.09 9.76 38.14
CA VAL A 85 3.49 11.12 38.52
C VAL A 85 4.99 11.27 38.38
N ILE A 86 5.39 12.29 37.64
CA ILE A 86 6.77 12.74 37.41
C ILE A 86 6.88 14.16 37.98
N ALA A 87 8.04 14.51 38.55
CA ALA A 87 8.34 15.89 38.94
C ALA A 87 9.78 16.27 38.59
N TYR A 88 9.99 17.48 38.10
CA TYR A 88 11.32 17.98 37.70
C TYR A 88 11.82 19.16 38.53
N GLY A 89 13.14 19.36 38.53
CA GLY A 89 13.81 20.55 39.08
C GLY A 89 13.90 20.66 40.62
N HIS A 90 13.58 19.62 41.38
CA HIS A 90 13.39 19.75 42.83
C HIS A 90 14.48 19.16 43.73
N ASN A 91 15.48 18.48 43.17
CA ASN A 91 16.58 17.88 43.91
C ASN A 91 17.92 18.57 43.61
N ARG A 92 18.17 18.98 42.35
CA ARG A 92 19.45 19.51 41.86
C ARG A 92 19.29 20.85 41.14
N ARG A 93 20.11 21.83 41.52
CA ARG A 93 20.12 23.17 40.90
C ARG A 93 21.00 23.19 39.66
N GLY A 94 20.45 23.68 38.54
CA GLY A 94 21.19 23.83 37.29
C GLY A 94 21.39 22.52 36.51
N ASP A 95 20.62 21.47 36.83
CA ASP A 95 20.75 20.14 36.25
C ASP A 95 19.49 19.79 35.46
N CYS A 96 19.64 19.60 34.15
CA CYS A 96 18.54 19.24 33.24
C CYS A 96 18.19 17.74 33.26
N SER A 97 18.98 16.92 33.94
CA SER A 97 18.63 15.52 34.25
C SER A 97 17.85 15.38 35.56
N ASP A 98 17.40 16.49 36.17
CA ASP A 98 16.69 16.49 37.44
C ASP A 98 15.20 16.20 37.29
N ILE A 99 14.89 14.98 36.88
CA ILE A 99 13.53 14.47 36.69
C ILE A 99 13.37 13.18 37.52
N GLU A 100 12.35 13.12 38.37
CA GLU A 100 12.07 11.97 39.25
C GLU A 100 10.67 11.42 38.97
N ILE A 101 10.57 10.10 38.78
CA ILE A 101 9.29 9.39 38.70
C ILE A 101 8.82 9.13 40.15
N ILE A 102 8.01 10.05 40.69
CA ILE A 102 7.44 9.99 42.04
C ILE A 102 6.54 8.76 42.21
N ALA A 103 5.80 8.40 41.14
CA ALA A 103 5.00 7.19 41.06
C ALA A 103 4.90 6.68 39.61
N ARG A 104 5.06 5.38 39.40
CA ARG A 104 4.80 4.73 38.10
C ARG A 104 3.31 4.50 37.88
N PRO A 105 2.80 4.44 36.63
CA PRO A 105 1.38 4.23 36.37
C PRO A 105 0.76 3.02 37.09
N GLY A 106 -0.33 3.30 37.80
CA GLY A 106 -1.04 2.29 38.58
C GLY A 106 -2.12 2.88 39.49
N SER A 107 -2.68 2.04 40.35
CA SER A 107 -3.60 2.45 41.42
C SER A 107 -2.83 3.09 42.57
N GLN A 108 -2.82 4.42 42.64
CA GLN A 108 -2.15 5.19 43.69
C GLN A 108 -3.05 5.49 44.89
N ASP A 109 -2.52 5.39 46.11
CA ASP A 109 -3.15 6.00 47.28
C ASP A 109 -2.94 7.52 47.27
N ALA A 110 -4.04 8.27 47.15
CA ALA A 110 -4.02 9.73 47.04
C ALA A 110 -3.30 10.43 48.20
N ARG A 111 -3.40 9.88 49.41
CA ARG A 111 -2.81 10.47 50.62
C ARG A 111 -1.31 10.26 50.67
N ALA A 112 -0.83 9.06 50.32
CA ALA A 112 0.60 8.76 50.22
C ALA A 112 1.27 9.60 49.12
N LEU A 113 0.63 9.72 47.96
CA LEU A 113 1.11 10.51 46.83
C LEU A 113 1.19 12.02 47.17
N SER A 114 0.15 12.55 47.83
CA SER A 114 0.17 13.93 48.37
C SER A 114 1.30 14.13 49.38
N GLN A 115 1.57 13.15 50.24
CA GLN A 115 2.68 13.20 51.20
C GLN A 115 4.07 13.10 50.54
N GLN A 116 4.18 12.62 49.31
CA GLN A 116 5.41 12.71 48.50
C GLN A 116 5.54 14.12 47.89
N LEU A 117 4.50 14.64 47.23
CA LEU A 117 4.54 16.00 46.64
C LEU A 117 4.83 17.10 47.68
N ASN A 118 4.39 16.92 48.92
CA ASN A 118 4.66 17.85 50.03
C ASN A 118 6.12 17.85 50.52
N ARG A 119 7.00 16.97 49.99
CA ARG A 119 8.44 16.91 50.31
C ARG A 119 9.35 17.53 49.24
N ILE A 120 8.82 17.74 48.04
CA ILE A 120 9.48 18.41 46.90
C ILE A 120 10.01 19.80 47.33
N ASN A 121 11.06 20.31 46.71
CA ASN A 121 11.63 21.62 47.06
C ASN A 121 12.13 22.36 45.81
N PRO A 122 11.37 23.34 45.26
CA PRO A 122 11.68 23.84 43.91
C PRO A 122 13.03 24.57 43.80
N ARG A 123 13.95 24.11 42.94
CA ARG A 123 15.38 24.53 43.01
C ARG A 123 16.15 24.56 41.69
N GLY A 124 15.62 23.95 40.65
CA GLY A 124 16.36 23.54 39.46
C GLY A 124 15.84 24.15 38.17
N MET A 125 16.16 23.46 37.08
CA MET A 125 15.81 23.82 35.70
C MET A 125 14.41 23.28 35.33
N THR A 126 13.95 23.63 34.13
CA THR A 126 12.61 23.31 33.61
C THR A 126 12.72 22.39 32.37
N PRO A 127 13.17 21.11 32.50
CA PRO A 127 13.39 20.19 31.37
C PRO A 127 12.08 19.56 30.88
N ILE A 128 11.25 20.35 30.18
CA ILE A 128 9.93 19.93 29.70
C ILE A 128 10.04 18.77 28.71
N SER A 129 10.93 18.89 27.72
CA SER A 129 11.05 17.99 26.58
C SER A 129 11.42 16.57 26.98
N GLU A 130 12.39 16.41 27.90
CA GLU A 130 12.74 15.06 28.40
C GLU A 130 11.73 14.55 29.42
N SER A 131 11.02 15.43 30.14
CA SER A 131 9.91 15.00 31.01
C SER A 131 8.75 14.41 30.21
N LEU A 132 8.39 15.01 29.06
CA LEU A 132 7.43 14.45 28.10
C LEU A 132 7.89 13.10 27.55
N ARG A 133 9.18 12.95 27.22
CA ARG A 133 9.76 11.68 26.75
C ARG A 133 9.81 10.60 27.83
N ILE A 134 10.05 10.95 29.09
CA ILE A 134 9.96 10.01 30.22
C ILE A 134 8.49 9.60 30.44
N ALA A 135 7.55 10.54 30.36
CA ALA A 135 6.13 10.26 30.50
C ALA A 135 5.65 9.23 29.47
N ALA A 136 5.96 9.44 28.19
CA ALA A 136 5.62 8.50 27.12
C ALA A 136 6.18 7.08 27.37
N ARG A 137 7.46 6.98 27.76
CA ARG A 137 8.12 5.69 28.05
C ARG A 137 7.59 4.94 29.28
N GLU A 138 6.88 5.61 30.18
CA GLU A 138 6.23 4.97 31.34
C GLU A 138 4.75 4.63 31.08
N ILE A 139 4.15 5.01 29.94
CA ILE A 139 2.79 4.58 29.55
C ILE A 139 2.72 3.04 29.51
N PRO A 140 1.72 2.40 30.16
CA PRO A 140 1.58 0.95 30.10
C PRO A 140 1.37 0.45 28.66
N PRO A 141 2.04 -0.64 28.22
CA PRO A 141 1.86 -1.21 26.87
C PRO A 141 0.50 -1.90 26.66
N THR A 142 -0.40 -1.80 27.64
CA THR A 142 -1.81 -2.24 27.59
C THR A 142 -2.78 -1.06 27.47
N ALA A 143 -2.27 0.17 27.31
CA ALA A 143 -3.09 1.36 27.09
C ALA A 143 -3.32 1.58 25.58
N GLU A 144 -4.57 1.82 25.21
CA GLU A 144 -5.02 2.15 23.86
C GLU A 144 -4.95 3.68 23.63
N GLU A 145 -5.19 4.46 24.69
CA GLU A 145 -5.00 5.91 24.73
C GLU A 145 -4.38 6.37 26.07
N ALA A 146 -3.71 7.53 26.07
CA ALA A 146 -3.02 8.04 27.26
C ALA A 146 -2.98 9.57 27.34
N ASP A 147 -3.19 10.11 28.53
CA ASP A 147 -3.15 11.55 28.80
C ASP A 147 -1.88 11.93 29.55
N ILE A 148 -1.03 12.76 28.94
CA ILE A 148 0.11 13.40 29.61
C ILE A 148 -0.33 14.80 30.03
N ILE A 149 -0.25 15.10 31.32
CA ILE A 149 -0.71 16.36 31.91
C ILE A 149 0.51 17.13 32.43
N LEU A 150 1.03 18.07 31.64
CA LEU A 150 2.12 18.96 32.05
C LEU A 150 1.58 20.16 32.83
N VAL A 151 1.98 20.31 34.09
CA VAL A 151 1.69 21.49 34.91
C VAL A 151 2.98 22.27 35.08
N THR A 152 3.10 23.39 34.37
CA THR A 152 4.33 24.20 34.26
C THR A 152 4.09 25.68 34.57
N ASP A 153 5.11 26.36 35.09
CA ASP A 153 5.08 27.78 35.44
C ASP A 153 6.06 28.63 34.63
N GLY A 154 6.82 27.99 33.72
CA GLY A 154 7.73 28.64 32.79
C GLY A 154 7.92 27.87 31.48
N LEU A 155 8.85 28.36 30.66
CA LEU A 155 9.28 27.73 29.42
C LEU A 155 10.43 26.73 29.64
N GLU A 156 10.71 25.92 28.62
CA GLU A 156 11.87 25.05 28.54
C GLU A 156 13.18 25.83 28.79
N THR A 157 13.95 25.44 29.82
CA THR A 157 15.24 26.08 30.14
C THR A 157 16.44 25.19 29.81
N CYS A 158 16.24 24.06 29.13
CA CYS A 158 17.28 23.05 28.90
C CYS A 158 17.65 22.87 27.41
N GLU A 159 17.49 23.93 26.61
CA GLU A 159 17.94 24.02 25.20
C GLU A 159 17.36 22.93 24.27
N ALA A 160 16.19 22.39 24.63
CA ALA A 160 15.41 21.46 23.83
C ALA A 160 14.16 22.16 23.21
N ASP A 161 13.39 21.43 22.41
CA ASP A 161 12.14 21.92 21.82
C ASP A 161 10.96 20.98 22.20
N PRO A 162 10.02 21.45 23.04
CA PRO A 162 8.80 20.71 23.38
C PRO A 162 7.91 20.42 22.17
N CYS A 163 7.90 21.28 21.14
CA CYS A 163 7.13 21.08 19.92
C CYS A 163 7.67 19.88 19.12
N ALA A 164 8.99 19.80 18.93
CA ALA A 164 9.62 18.63 18.28
C ALA A 164 9.35 17.32 19.04
N VAL A 165 9.13 17.35 20.36
CA VAL A 165 8.70 16.17 21.13
C VAL A 165 7.22 15.86 20.93
N ALA A 166 6.33 16.84 21.00
CA ALA A 166 4.91 16.62 20.78
C ALA A 166 4.60 16.08 19.37
N ALA A 167 5.32 16.55 18.35
CA ALA A 167 5.27 16.00 16.99
C ALA A 167 5.75 14.55 16.88
N GLN A 168 6.57 14.07 17.83
CA GLN A 168 6.98 12.65 17.94
C GLN A 168 5.88 11.83 18.63
N LEU A 169 5.31 12.34 19.74
CA LEU A 169 4.21 11.68 20.47
C LEU A 169 2.98 11.47 19.57
N ALA A 170 2.67 12.45 18.71
CA ALA A 170 1.59 12.39 17.73
C ALA A 170 1.79 11.33 16.61
N GLN A 171 2.98 10.70 16.54
CA GLN A 171 3.32 9.63 15.60
C GLN A 171 3.49 8.26 16.28
N GLU A 172 3.28 8.17 17.61
CA GLU A 172 3.31 6.88 18.30
C GLU A 172 2.04 6.06 18.02
N GLY A 173 2.17 4.73 18.04
CA GLY A 173 1.08 3.79 17.69
C GLY A 173 -0.04 3.67 18.74
N ILE A 174 -0.12 4.62 19.67
CA ILE A 174 -1.12 4.74 20.74
C ILE A 174 -1.57 6.20 20.82
N LYS A 175 -2.82 6.44 21.19
CA LYS A 175 -3.41 7.78 21.14
C LYS A 175 -2.99 8.62 22.36
N ILE A 176 -1.86 9.30 22.26
CA ILE A 176 -1.31 10.17 23.32
C ILE A 176 -1.84 11.60 23.17
N ARG A 177 -2.51 12.13 24.20
CA ARG A 177 -2.88 13.55 24.33
C ARG A 177 -1.94 14.25 25.32
N ALA A 178 -1.26 15.31 24.91
CA ALA A 178 -0.39 16.10 25.79
C ALA A 178 -1.05 17.43 26.16
N HIS A 179 -1.62 17.50 27.36
CA HIS A 179 -2.24 18.69 27.92
C HIS A 179 -1.20 19.58 28.61
N VAL A 180 -1.33 20.90 28.46
CA VAL A 180 -0.44 21.90 29.07
C VAL A 180 -1.27 22.82 29.97
N VAL A 181 -0.91 22.85 31.25
CA VAL A 181 -1.54 23.66 32.30
C VAL A 181 -0.50 24.69 32.76
N GLY A 182 -0.50 25.84 32.07
CA GLY A 182 0.42 26.95 32.28
C GLY A 182 0.03 27.80 33.48
N PHE A 183 0.53 27.45 34.66
CA PHE A 183 0.12 28.04 35.94
C PHE A 183 0.80 29.39 36.19
N GLY A 184 0.05 30.47 36.01
CA GLY A 184 0.57 31.83 36.01
C GLY A 184 1.58 32.09 34.89
N LEU A 185 1.38 31.48 33.71
CA LEU A 185 2.05 31.88 32.47
C LEU A 185 1.38 33.11 31.87
N SER A 186 2.16 33.96 31.20
CA SER A 186 1.64 34.97 30.28
C SER A 186 1.12 34.35 28.99
N GLU A 187 0.46 35.16 28.17
CA GLU A 187 -0.02 34.77 26.84
C GLU A 187 1.12 34.30 25.92
N GLN A 188 2.22 35.07 25.85
CA GLN A 188 3.36 34.76 24.97
C GLN A 188 4.11 33.49 25.38
N GLU A 189 4.15 33.17 26.67
CA GLU A 189 4.76 31.92 27.17
C GLU A 189 3.84 30.71 26.92
N ALA A 190 2.53 30.90 26.99
CA ALA A 190 1.58 29.84 26.67
C ALA A 190 1.49 29.57 25.16
N ASP A 191 1.55 30.62 24.31
CA ASP A 191 1.64 30.51 22.85
C ASP A 191 2.87 29.71 22.43
N ALA A 192 4.01 29.90 23.12
CA ALA A 192 5.25 29.15 22.89
C ALA A 192 5.17 27.66 23.31
N LEU A 193 4.09 27.24 23.98
CA LEU A 193 3.81 25.83 24.32
C LEU A 193 2.55 25.28 23.61
N ALA A 194 1.80 26.10 22.87
CA ALA A 194 0.53 25.71 22.22
C ALA A 194 0.67 24.54 21.24
N CYS A 195 1.84 24.44 20.59
CA CYS A 195 2.21 23.32 19.73
C CYS A 195 2.03 21.94 20.38
N VAL A 196 2.22 21.84 21.71
CA VAL A 196 2.18 20.56 22.43
C VAL A 196 0.77 19.94 22.43
N PRO A 197 -0.28 20.65 22.90
CA PRO A 197 -1.65 20.16 22.74
C PRO A 197 -2.14 20.19 21.29
N ASP A 198 -1.77 21.20 20.48
CA ASP A 198 -2.23 21.30 19.09
C ASP A 198 -1.83 20.08 18.23
N GLN A 199 -0.63 19.55 18.44
CA GLN A 199 -0.14 18.37 17.69
C GLN A 199 -0.67 17.04 18.22
N THR A 200 -1.08 16.98 19.49
CA THR A 200 -1.48 15.73 20.17
C THR A 200 -2.99 15.61 20.46
N GLY A 201 -3.79 16.62 20.12
CA GLY A 201 -5.20 16.69 20.50
C GLY A 201 -5.40 16.90 22.01
N GLY A 202 -4.43 17.54 22.68
CA GLY A 202 -4.49 17.93 24.09
C GLY A 202 -5.31 19.20 24.32
N GLN A 203 -5.06 19.87 25.44
CA GLN A 203 -5.63 21.20 25.74
C GLN A 203 -4.56 22.12 26.35
N LEU A 204 -4.57 23.40 25.97
CA LEU A 204 -3.79 24.47 26.61
C LEU A 204 -4.68 25.25 27.58
N LEU A 205 -4.37 25.22 28.87
CA LEU A 205 -5.11 25.91 29.92
C LEU A 205 -4.15 26.83 30.70
N ARG A 206 -4.59 28.06 31.01
CA ARG A 206 -3.72 29.13 31.57
C ARG A 206 -4.17 29.63 32.96
N PRO A 207 -4.34 28.75 33.97
CA PRO A 207 -4.87 29.15 35.27
C PRO A 207 -3.98 30.17 35.99
N GLN A 208 -4.59 31.22 36.52
CA GLN A 208 -3.91 32.30 37.27
C GLN A 208 -4.12 32.16 38.79
N SER A 209 -5.07 31.33 39.23
CA SER A 209 -5.37 31.05 40.63
C SER A 209 -5.52 29.56 40.93
N GLY A 210 -5.50 29.18 42.22
CA GLY A 210 -5.70 27.79 42.64
C GLY A 210 -7.08 27.22 42.33
N ALA A 211 -8.11 28.09 42.25
CA ALA A 211 -9.44 27.68 41.80
C ALA A 211 -9.40 27.30 40.32
N GLU A 212 -8.87 28.18 39.46
CA GLU A 212 -8.70 27.90 38.03
C GLU A 212 -7.80 26.69 37.76
N LEU A 213 -6.75 26.47 38.58
CA LEU A 213 -5.90 25.28 38.46
C LEU A 213 -6.68 23.99 38.79
N THR A 214 -7.59 24.06 39.77
CA THR A 214 -8.48 22.95 40.11
C THR A 214 -9.47 22.68 38.97
N ASP A 215 -10.09 23.73 38.44
CA ASP A 215 -11.03 23.65 37.33
C ASP A 215 -10.35 23.16 36.05
N ALA A 216 -9.11 23.56 35.77
CA ALA A 216 -8.33 23.10 34.62
C ALA A 216 -8.01 21.59 34.66
N LEU A 217 -7.59 21.07 35.83
CA LEU A 217 -7.34 19.63 35.99
C LEU A 217 -8.65 18.82 35.93
N ASN A 218 -9.73 19.35 36.50
CA ASN A 218 -11.06 18.75 36.39
C ASN A 218 -11.56 18.76 34.94
N GLN A 219 -11.31 19.84 34.18
CA GLN A 219 -11.65 19.92 32.76
C GLN A 219 -10.87 18.90 31.92
N ILE A 220 -9.59 18.65 32.22
CA ILE A 220 -8.81 17.61 31.53
C ILE A 220 -9.33 16.21 31.89
N ALA A 221 -9.55 15.92 33.18
CA ALA A 221 -10.03 14.60 33.62
C ALA A 221 -11.51 14.31 33.29
N ALA A 222 -12.34 15.34 33.12
CA ALA A 222 -13.71 15.24 32.65
C ALA A 222 -13.84 15.44 31.13
N ALA A 223 -12.74 15.68 30.41
CA ALA A 223 -12.73 15.64 28.96
C ALA A 223 -12.78 14.18 28.49
N GLU A 224 -14.00 13.66 28.44
CA GLU A 224 -14.38 12.64 27.45
C GLU A 224 -13.69 13.00 26.11
N PRO A 225 -13.16 12.01 25.38
CA PRO A 225 -12.48 12.29 24.12
C PRO A 225 -13.40 13.15 23.25
N MET A 226 -12.84 14.20 22.63
CA MET A 226 -13.59 14.96 21.61
C MET A 226 -14.28 13.95 20.71
N PRO A 227 -15.60 14.11 20.44
CA PRO A 227 -16.28 13.19 19.55
C PRO A 227 -15.48 13.14 18.26
N GLU A 228 -15.09 11.92 17.89
CA GLU A 228 -14.34 11.66 16.67
C GLU A 228 -15.03 12.41 15.53
N PRO A 229 -14.30 13.25 14.76
CA PRO A 229 -14.93 14.15 13.80
C PRO A 229 -15.81 13.31 12.86
N GLU A 230 -17.12 13.59 12.89
CA GLU A 230 -18.18 12.72 12.37
C GLU A 230 -17.75 12.19 10.98
N PRO A 231 -17.45 10.88 10.85
CA PRO A 231 -16.48 10.39 9.86
C PRO A 231 -16.92 10.79 8.45
N GLU A 232 -16.10 11.63 7.79
CA GLU A 232 -16.48 12.44 6.61
C GLU A 232 -17.41 11.63 5.69
N PRO A 233 -18.71 11.97 5.62
CA PRO A 233 -19.82 11.02 5.55
C PRO A 233 -19.57 9.93 4.52
N ALA A 234 -19.05 8.80 5.02
CA ALA A 234 -18.17 7.85 4.31
C ALA A 234 -18.45 7.84 2.81
N VAL A 235 -17.60 8.55 2.05
CA VAL A 235 -17.90 9.08 0.70
C VAL A 235 -18.64 8.03 -0.11
N GLN A 236 -19.97 8.21 -0.21
CA GLN A 236 -20.80 7.22 -0.89
C GLN A 236 -20.28 7.10 -2.31
N GLU A 237 -19.85 5.88 -2.68
CA GLU A 237 -19.43 5.54 -4.03
C GLU A 237 -20.66 5.61 -4.95
N ALA A 238 -21.04 6.84 -5.28
CA ALA A 238 -22.21 7.17 -6.06
C ALA A 238 -21.90 6.87 -7.53
N PHE A 239 -21.98 5.57 -7.79
CA PHE A 239 -21.71 4.86 -9.03
C PHE A 239 -22.06 5.68 -10.27
N PHE A 240 -21.02 5.98 -11.05
CA PHE A 240 -21.16 6.40 -12.44
C PHE A 240 -21.16 5.15 -13.33
N ASP A 241 -21.88 5.17 -14.46
CA ASP A 241 -21.95 4.01 -15.38
C ASP A 241 -20.72 3.85 -16.30
N ILE A 242 -19.55 4.30 -15.83
CA ILE A 242 -18.24 4.16 -16.49
C ILE A 242 -17.39 3.16 -15.72
N GLY A 243 -16.55 2.38 -16.43
CA GLY A 243 -15.58 1.49 -15.80
C GLY A 243 -14.42 2.26 -15.13
N PRO A 244 -13.44 1.53 -14.55
CA PRO A 244 -12.30 2.12 -13.84
C PRO A 244 -11.29 2.80 -14.76
N LYS A 245 -11.50 2.82 -16.09
CA LYS A 245 -10.62 3.48 -17.05
C LYS A 245 -11.37 4.32 -18.09
N ALA A 246 -10.71 5.36 -18.60
CA ALA A 246 -11.16 6.17 -19.73
C ALA A 246 -9.99 6.46 -20.69
N GLU A 247 -10.25 6.65 -21.99
CA GLU A 247 -9.20 6.96 -22.96
C GLU A 247 -8.93 8.47 -23.07
N ALA A 248 -7.65 8.84 -23.05
CA ALA A 248 -7.19 10.22 -23.07
C ALA A 248 -7.83 11.05 -24.21
N GLY A 249 -8.59 12.08 -23.83
CA GLY A 249 -9.21 13.02 -24.76
C GLY A 249 -10.47 12.54 -25.50
N HIS A 250 -10.96 11.31 -25.24
CA HIS A 250 -12.25 10.85 -25.76
C HIS A 250 -13.44 11.39 -24.97
N THR A 251 -14.64 11.32 -25.53
CA THR A 251 -15.86 11.91 -24.94
C THR A 251 -16.84 10.83 -24.53
N TYR A 252 -17.18 10.80 -23.24
CA TYR A 252 -18.02 9.81 -22.60
C TYR A 252 -19.40 10.38 -22.28
N ARG A 253 -20.44 9.57 -22.47
CA ARG A 253 -21.81 9.80 -21.99
C ARG A 253 -21.95 9.00 -20.69
N ILE A 254 -22.22 9.70 -19.59
CA ILE A 254 -22.06 9.17 -18.23
C ILE A 254 -23.33 9.42 -17.43
N SER A 255 -23.94 8.37 -16.88
CA SER A 255 -25.02 8.43 -15.87
C SER A 255 -24.44 8.49 -14.46
N TYR A 256 -25.21 9.03 -13.52
CA TYR A 256 -24.88 9.01 -12.08
C TYR A 256 -26.10 8.63 -11.24
N LYS A 257 -25.86 8.05 -10.06
CA LYS A 257 -26.91 7.82 -9.05
C LYS A 257 -27.06 9.05 -8.15
N GLY A 258 -28.28 9.54 -7.95
CA GLY A 258 -28.58 10.68 -7.07
C GLY A 258 -29.30 11.83 -7.79
N THR A 259 -29.37 12.99 -7.14
CA THR A 259 -30.04 14.20 -7.66
C THR A 259 -29.08 15.38 -7.73
N ALA A 260 -28.88 15.93 -8.93
CA ALA A 260 -28.15 17.18 -9.16
C ALA A 260 -28.98 18.15 -10.02
N ARG A 261 -28.68 19.44 -9.93
CA ARG A 261 -29.35 20.54 -10.65
C ARG A 261 -28.56 20.88 -11.94
N PRO A 262 -29.14 21.61 -12.91
CA PRO A 262 -28.42 22.04 -14.11
C PRO A 262 -27.17 22.90 -13.86
N VAL A 263 -27.10 23.53 -12.68
CA VAL A 263 -26.00 24.41 -12.24
C VAL A 263 -24.91 23.70 -11.44
N ASP A 264 -25.14 22.45 -11.04
CA ASP A 264 -24.14 21.64 -10.35
C ASP A 264 -23.10 21.09 -11.35
N TYR A 265 -21.95 20.65 -10.86
CA TYR A 265 -20.77 20.35 -11.65
C TYR A 265 -20.46 18.86 -11.64
N ALA A 266 -19.93 18.34 -12.74
CA ALA A 266 -19.47 16.97 -12.82
C ALA A 266 -18.33 16.83 -13.83
N GLY A 267 -17.49 15.81 -13.65
CA GLY A 267 -16.42 15.44 -14.57
C GLY A 267 -15.12 15.01 -13.90
N PHE A 268 -14.06 14.88 -14.71
CA PHE A 268 -12.77 14.33 -14.28
C PHE A 268 -11.88 15.40 -13.64
N THR A 269 -11.26 15.04 -12.51
CA THR A 269 -10.27 15.84 -11.77
C THR A 269 -9.05 14.98 -11.42
N ARG A 270 -7.89 15.58 -11.10
CA ARG A 270 -6.74 14.80 -10.61
C ARG A 270 -7.09 14.13 -9.29
N ARG A 271 -6.61 12.90 -9.07
CA ARG A 271 -6.98 12.11 -7.88
C ARG A 271 -6.81 12.89 -6.57
N GLY A 272 -7.82 12.86 -5.72
CA GLY A 272 -7.85 13.52 -4.42
C GLY A 272 -8.14 15.03 -4.42
N ALA A 273 -8.18 15.70 -5.57
CA ALA A 273 -8.43 17.15 -5.62
C ALA A 273 -9.84 17.52 -5.12
N ALA A 274 -9.92 18.58 -4.30
CA ALA A 274 -11.15 19.01 -3.64
C ALA A 274 -12.07 19.89 -4.51
N GLU A 275 -11.51 20.89 -5.19
CA GLU A 275 -12.23 21.78 -6.11
C GLU A 275 -11.39 22.01 -7.39
N PRO A 276 -11.84 21.57 -8.58
CA PRO A 276 -11.09 21.72 -9.83
C PRO A 276 -11.57 22.91 -10.69
N ASP A 277 -10.62 23.51 -11.41
CA ASP A 277 -10.91 24.51 -12.45
C ASP A 277 -11.83 23.99 -13.55
N VAL A 278 -12.72 24.86 -14.03
CA VAL A 278 -13.66 24.56 -15.12
C VAL A 278 -12.90 24.35 -16.43
N SER A 279 -13.11 23.18 -17.05
CA SER A 279 -12.35 22.68 -18.18
C SER A 279 -13.23 21.86 -19.13
N PRO A 280 -12.73 21.39 -20.29
CA PRO A 280 -13.45 20.40 -21.10
C PRO A 280 -13.76 19.09 -20.37
N SER A 281 -13.00 18.79 -19.30
CA SER A 281 -13.12 17.57 -18.50
C SER A 281 -14.02 17.71 -17.27
N PHE A 282 -14.16 18.91 -16.70
CA PHE A 282 -15.00 19.20 -15.53
C PHE A 282 -15.77 20.52 -15.69
N GLY A 283 -17.08 20.51 -15.44
CA GLY A 283 -17.92 21.70 -15.62
C GLY A 283 -19.39 21.47 -15.27
N VAL A 284 -20.25 22.46 -15.54
CA VAL A 284 -21.70 22.41 -15.25
C VAL A 284 -22.42 21.30 -16.02
N ILE A 285 -23.27 20.54 -15.34
CA ILE A 285 -24.01 19.39 -15.89
C ILE A 285 -24.97 19.84 -16.99
N GLY A 286 -25.58 21.02 -16.85
CA GLY A 286 -26.66 21.49 -17.71
C GLY A 286 -27.94 20.69 -17.48
N GLY A 287 -29.05 21.06 -18.12
CA GLY A 287 -30.34 20.38 -17.97
C GLY A 287 -31.51 21.29 -18.28
N SER A 288 -32.71 20.89 -17.84
CA SER A 288 -33.94 21.65 -18.04
C SER A 288 -34.83 21.62 -16.81
N GLY A 289 -35.39 22.75 -16.41
CA GLY A 289 -36.06 22.88 -15.12
C GLY A 289 -35.07 22.80 -13.97
N ASN A 290 -35.37 22.00 -12.94
CA ASN A 290 -34.56 21.88 -11.73
C ASN A 290 -33.64 20.64 -11.73
N THR A 291 -33.69 19.78 -12.75
CA THR A 291 -32.92 18.54 -12.85
C THR A 291 -31.78 18.65 -13.87
N GLY A 292 -30.59 18.24 -13.45
CA GLY A 292 -29.42 18.12 -14.33
C GLY A 292 -29.58 17.00 -15.35
N ASN A 293 -28.84 17.09 -16.46
CA ASN A 293 -28.71 16.04 -17.45
C ASN A 293 -28.21 14.74 -16.80
N ASN A 294 -28.98 13.66 -16.90
CA ASN A 294 -28.57 12.33 -16.50
C ASN A 294 -29.03 11.32 -17.57
N PRO A 295 -28.13 10.69 -18.34
CA PRO A 295 -26.67 10.93 -18.36
C PRO A 295 -26.26 12.33 -18.86
N PHE A 296 -25.12 12.79 -18.37
CA PHE A 296 -24.37 13.95 -18.87
C PHE A 296 -23.28 13.51 -19.85
N THR A 297 -22.44 14.45 -20.31
CA THR A 297 -21.36 14.17 -21.28
C THR A 297 -20.10 14.95 -20.91
N ARG A 298 -18.92 14.28 -20.84
CA ARG A 298 -17.61 14.89 -20.57
C ARG A 298 -16.49 14.31 -21.42
N GLN A 299 -15.45 15.10 -21.61
CA GLN A 299 -14.20 14.66 -22.23
C GLN A 299 -13.24 14.16 -21.16
N ALA A 300 -12.72 12.94 -21.30
CA ALA A 300 -11.61 12.48 -20.47
C ALA A 300 -10.38 13.40 -20.68
N PRO A 301 -9.57 13.65 -19.64
CA PRO A 301 -8.33 14.42 -19.71
C PRO A 301 -7.44 14.04 -20.90
N ALA A 302 -6.71 14.99 -21.47
CA ALA A 302 -5.83 14.75 -22.61
C ALA A 302 -4.48 14.10 -22.23
N GLU A 303 -4.14 14.13 -20.94
CA GLU A 303 -2.95 13.50 -20.36
C GLU A 303 -3.37 12.17 -19.71
N PRO A 304 -2.70 11.05 -20.00
CA PRO A 304 -2.87 9.81 -19.24
C PRO A 304 -2.40 9.95 -17.78
N GLY A 305 -3.02 9.20 -16.87
CA GLY A 305 -2.67 9.17 -15.44
C GLY A 305 -3.85 8.86 -14.52
N ASP A 306 -3.66 9.11 -13.22
CA ASP A 306 -4.66 8.87 -12.18
C ASP A 306 -5.58 10.07 -11.96
N TYR A 307 -6.87 9.86 -12.22
CA TYR A 307 -7.93 10.83 -12.03
C TYR A 307 -9.04 10.26 -11.14
N ASP A 308 -9.92 11.15 -10.69
CA ASP A 308 -11.22 10.83 -10.13
C ASP A 308 -12.30 11.45 -11.02
N LEU A 309 -13.39 10.73 -11.26
CA LEU A 309 -14.64 11.28 -11.74
C LEU A 309 -15.47 11.74 -10.54
N ILE A 310 -15.88 13.02 -10.51
CA ILE A 310 -16.61 13.60 -9.38
C ILE A 310 -17.95 14.24 -9.79
N LEU A 311 -18.87 14.29 -8.81
CA LEU A 311 -20.10 15.09 -8.83
C LEU A 311 -20.01 16.11 -7.68
N PHE A 312 -20.05 17.40 -8.02
CA PHE A 312 -19.90 18.51 -7.08
C PHE A 312 -21.18 19.37 -7.07
N VAL A 313 -21.78 19.51 -5.89
CA VAL A 313 -23.01 20.28 -5.69
C VAL A 313 -22.71 21.54 -4.89
N ALA A 314 -23.09 22.69 -5.44
CA ALA A 314 -22.80 23.99 -4.82
C ALA A 314 -23.51 24.10 -3.46
N GLY A 315 -22.70 24.23 -2.39
CA GLY A 315 -23.14 24.24 -0.99
C GLY A 315 -23.09 22.88 -0.28
N GLN A 316 -22.71 21.80 -0.96
CA GLN A 316 -22.54 20.45 -0.38
C GLN A 316 -21.18 19.81 -0.69
N GLY A 317 -20.40 20.37 -1.62
CA GLY A 317 -19.08 19.84 -1.99
C GLY A 317 -19.17 18.66 -2.94
N VAL A 318 -18.19 17.75 -2.87
CA VAL A 318 -18.15 16.52 -3.66
C VAL A 318 -19.11 15.50 -3.04
N ILE A 319 -20.17 15.15 -3.77
CA ILE A 319 -21.20 14.18 -3.34
C ILE A 319 -21.11 12.83 -4.07
N ALA A 320 -20.19 12.71 -5.03
CA ALA A 320 -19.78 11.45 -5.64
C ALA A 320 -18.30 11.55 -6.02
N ARG A 321 -17.54 10.48 -5.78
CA ARG A 321 -16.18 10.29 -6.29
C ARG A 321 -16.03 8.83 -6.74
N GLN A 322 -15.42 8.63 -7.91
CA GLN A 322 -15.05 7.31 -8.43
C GLN A 322 -13.65 7.41 -9.06
N PRO A 323 -12.65 6.61 -8.64
CA PRO A 323 -11.35 6.58 -9.30
C PRO A 323 -11.46 6.14 -10.76
N VAL A 324 -10.76 6.83 -11.67
CA VAL A 324 -10.66 6.45 -13.08
C VAL A 324 -9.23 6.66 -13.59
N GLU A 325 -8.61 5.59 -14.08
CA GLU A 325 -7.33 5.64 -14.80
C GLU A 325 -7.56 6.18 -16.23
N VAL A 326 -6.97 7.31 -16.56
CA VAL A 326 -6.98 7.80 -17.94
C VAL A 326 -5.83 7.13 -18.68
N VAL A 327 -6.13 6.21 -19.59
CA VAL A 327 -5.17 5.47 -20.40
C VAL A 327 -4.85 6.20 -21.71
N ALA A 328 -3.71 5.88 -22.32
CA ALA A 328 -3.39 6.35 -23.66
C ALA A 328 -4.45 5.87 -24.68
N ALA A 329 -4.97 6.79 -25.49
CA ALA A 329 -6.06 6.50 -26.42
C ALA A 329 -5.62 5.67 -27.63
N SER A 330 -6.33 4.55 -27.86
CA SER A 330 -6.14 3.61 -28.97
C SER A 330 -6.69 4.22 -30.26
N ASN A 331 -5.86 5.01 -30.94
CA ASN A 331 -6.22 5.70 -32.19
C ASN A 331 -5.48 5.10 -33.39
N GLY A 332 -6.09 5.12 -34.57
CA GLY A 332 -5.52 4.51 -35.77
C GLY A 332 -6.46 4.55 -36.98
N PHE A 333 -5.91 4.31 -38.18
CA PHE A 333 -6.67 4.13 -39.42
C PHE A 333 -6.85 2.64 -39.72
N ASP A 334 -7.91 2.25 -40.44
CA ASP A 334 -8.02 0.90 -41.03
C ASP A 334 -6.91 0.66 -42.09
N PRO A 335 -6.57 -0.61 -42.41
CA PRO A 335 -5.75 -0.96 -43.57
C PRO A 335 -6.25 -0.32 -44.88
N ILE A 336 -5.32 0.12 -45.74
CA ILE A 336 -5.62 0.89 -46.97
C ILE A 336 -5.07 0.19 -48.22
N GLY A 337 -3.90 -0.46 -48.12
CA GLY A 337 -3.25 -1.14 -49.24
C GLY A 337 -2.86 -0.20 -50.39
N SER A 338 -3.24 -0.59 -51.61
CA SER A 338 -3.00 0.16 -52.84
C SER A 338 -4.24 0.94 -53.30
N VAL A 339 -4.06 2.22 -53.67
CA VAL A 339 -5.11 3.07 -54.25
C VAL A 339 -4.73 3.63 -55.63
N GLU A 340 -5.72 3.90 -56.47
CA GLU A 340 -5.52 4.50 -57.81
C GLU A 340 -5.07 5.98 -57.73
N PRO A 341 -4.02 6.39 -58.48
CA PRO A 341 -3.58 7.79 -58.51
C PRO A 341 -4.68 8.76 -58.96
N GLY A 342 -4.80 9.88 -58.25
CA GLY A 342 -5.76 10.94 -58.58
C GLY A 342 -7.24 10.59 -58.33
N LYS A 343 -7.58 9.40 -57.81
CA LYS A 343 -8.94 9.02 -57.45
C LYS A 343 -9.26 9.36 -56.00
N ARG A 344 -10.54 9.46 -55.66
CA ARG A 344 -10.97 9.46 -54.25
C ARG A 344 -11.12 8.03 -53.74
N PHE A 345 -10.50 7.73 -52.61
CA PHE A 345 -10.62 6.46 -51.90
C PHE A 345 -11.26 6.68 -50.53
N PRO A 346 -12.14 5.77 -50.05
CA PRO A 346 -12.66 5.81 -48.69
C PRO A 346 -11.64 5.23 -47.69
N PHE A 347 -11.73 5.63 -46.43
CA PHE A 347 -11.01 5.02 -45.30
C PHE A 347 -11.80 5.19 -44.00
N THR A 348 -11.45 4.37 -43.00
CA THR A 348 -11.99 4.43 -41.63
C THR A 348 -10.88 4.83 -40.65
N TRP A 349 -11.23 5.43 -39.51
CA TRP A 349 -10.31 5.62 -38.37
C TRP A 349 -11.04 5.65 -37.02
N ARG A 350 -10.27 5.38 -35.96
CA ARG A 350 -10.56 5.71 -34.57
C ARG A 350 -9.66 6.88 -34.15
N GLY A 351 -10.24 7.93 -33.59
CA GLY A 351 -9.52 9.15 -33.20
C GLY A 351 -10.41 10.10 -32.40
N PRO A 352 -9.85 11.02 -31.59
CA PRO A 352 -10.62 11.94 -30.77
C PRO A 352 -11.32 13.01 -31.65
N ASP A 353 -12.65 12.97 -31.73
CA ASP A 353 -13.47 13.76 -32.68
C ASP A 353 -13.50 15.28 -32.32
N ARG A 354 -12.39 15.99 -32.53
CA ARG A 354 -12.21 17.38 -32.11
C ARG A 354 -12.30 18.38 -33.26
N VAL A 355 -12.77 19.58 -32.93
CA VAL A 355 -12.79 20.73 -33.84
C VAL A 355 -11.36 21.10 -34.28
N GLN A 356 -11.22 21.57 -35.52
CA GLN A 356 -9.96 22.00 -36.15
C GLN A 356 -8.86 20.93 -36.35
N GLN A 357 -8.95 19.74 -35.76
CA GLN A 357 -8.09 18.61 -36.11
C GLN A 357 -8.36 18.13 -37.56
N ARG A 358 -7.30 17.71 -38.25
CA ARG A 358 -7.33 17.44 -39.70
C ARG A 358 -6.77 16.07 -40.05
N ILE A 359 -7.33 15.46 -41.08
CA ILE A 359 -6.78 14.29 -41.75
C ILE A 359 -6.27 14.73 -43.12
N VAL A 360 -5.00 14.43 -43.40
CA VAL A 360 -4.25 14.89 -44.58
C VAL A 360 -3.43 13.75 -45.20
N ILE A 361 -3.02 13.89 -46.46
CA ILE A 361 -2.08 12.98 -47.13
C ILE A 361 -0.72 13.68 -47.30
N ALA A 362 0.39 13.00 -47.00
CA ALA A 362 1.76 13.49 -47.21
C ALA A 362 2.64 12.38 -47.79
N ARG A 363 3.83 12.69 -48.33
CA ARG A 363 4.79 11.62 -48.70
C ARG A 363 5.36 11.00 -47.42
N ALA A 364 5.72 9.71 -47.48
CA ALA A 364 6.28 9.04 -46.32
C ALA A 364 7.56 9.73 -45.83
N GLY A 365 7.63 10.06 -44.54
CA GLY A 365 8.74 10.82 -43.94
C GLY A 365 8.72 12.34 -44.11
N ASP A 366 7.72 12.95 -44.78
CA ASP A 366 7.58 14.42 -44.86
C ASP A 366 7.44 15.04 -43.44
N PRO A 367 7.89 16.28 -43.16
CA PRO A 367 7.62 16.97 -41.90
C PRO A 367 6.11 17.10 -41.59
N ALA A 368 5.73 17.17 -40.30
CA ALA A 368 4.33 17.12 -39.86
C ALA A 368 3.40 18.17 -40.51
N GLY A 369 3.88 19.40 -40.71
CA GLY A 369 3.13 20.48 -41.35
C GLY A 369 3.09 20.41 -42.89
N THR A 370 3.79 19.45 -43.50
CA THR A 370 3.82 19.24 -44.95
C THR A 370 2.77 18.21 -45.35
N TYR A 371 1.87 18.58 -46.25
CA TYR A 371 0.85 17.71 -46.83
C TYR A 371 0.46 18.17 -48.24
N GLN A 372 -0.18 17.29 -49.00
CA GLN A 372 -0.37 17.42 -50.45
C GLN A 372 -1.82 17.11 -50.85
N GLY A 373 -2.43 17.96 -51.68
CA GLY A 373 -3.72 17.70 -52.30
C GLY A 373 -4.93 17.92 -51.39
N ASP A 374 -5.65 16.84 -51.10
CA ASP A 374 -7.01 16.85 -50.52
C ASP A 374 -6.95 16.54 -49.01
N TRP A 375 -7.81 17.18 -48.22
CA TRP A 375 -7.81 17.08 -46.75
C TRP A 375 -9.22 17.24 -46.17
N GLY A 376 -9.41 16.78 -44.93
CA GLY A 376 -10.69 16.89 -44.23
C GLY A 376 -10.54 17.21 -42.75
N TYR A 377 -11.59 17.79 -42.15
CA TYR A 377 -11.72 17.86 -40.70
C TYR A 377 -12.24 16.53 -40.15
N ALA A 378 -11.71 16.09 -39.01
CA ALA A 378 -12.12 14.85 -38.36
C ALA A 378 -13.56 14.92 -37.82
N LEU A 379 -13.90 16.03 -37.17
CA LEU A 379 -15.17 16.29 -36.48
C LEU A 379 -16.41 15.83 -37.27
N SER A 380 -17.31 15.13 -36.58
CA SER A 380 -18.63 14.69 -37.04
C SER A 380 -18.63 13.84 -38.32
N LYS A 381 -17.59 13.01 -38.49
CA LYS A 381 -17.48 12.04 -39.60
C LYS A 381 -17.73 10.59 -39.21
N ASN A 382 -18.03 10.29 -37.94
CA ASN A 382 -18.30 8.95 -37.43
C ASN A 382 -17.20 7.93 -37.86
N GLY A 383 -15.94 8.37 -37.84
CA GLY A 383 -14.79 7.58 -38.24
C GLY A 383 -14.68 7.26 -39.74
N ARG A 384 -15.46 7.87 -40.66
CA ARG A 384 -15.44 7.53 -42.10
C ARG A 384 -15.36 8.75 -43.02
N MET A 385 -14.45 8.71 -44.00
CA MET A 385 -14.14 9.81 -44.93
C MET A 385 -13.63 9.22 -46.25
N GLY A 386 -13.48 10.06 -47.27
CA GLY A 386 -12.61 9.76 -48.40
C GLY A 386 -11.91 11.00 -48.92
N LEU A 387 -10.62 10.87 -49.22
CA LEU A 387 -9.76 11.92 -49.77
C LEU A 387 -9.24 11.52 -51.15
N LYS A 388 -8.86 12.50 -51.96
CA LYS A 388 -8.27 12.27 -53.28
C LYS A 388 -6.79 11.93 -53.14
N ALA A 389 -6.42 10.73 -53.59
CA ALA A 389 -5.04 10.30 -53.70
C ALA A 389 -4.24 11.26 -54.61
N PRO A 390 -2.94 11.49 -54.31
CA PRO A 390 -2.00 12.14 -55.21
C PRO A 390 -2.01 11.55 -56.63
N ALA A 391 -1.65 12.35 -57.62
CA ALA A 391 -1.58 11.91 -59.02
C ALA A 391 -0.24 11.22 -59.37
N GLU A 392 0.78 11.42 -58.54
CA GLU A 392 2.10 10.79 -58.67
C GLU A 392 2.09 9.44 -57.92
N PRO A 393 2.54 8.33 -58.54
CA PRO A 393 2.72 7.08 -57.82
C PRO A 393 3.81 7.15 -56.74
N GLY A 394 3.67 6.35 -55.69
CA GLY A 394 4.65 6.24 -54.60
C GLY A 394 4.04 5.78 -53.28
N LEU A 395 4.87 5.77 -52.23
CA LEU A 395 4.46 5.52 -50.85
C LEU A 395 4.07 6.85 -50.16
N TYR A 396 2.90 6.87 -49.55
CA TYR A 396 2.34 8.03 -48.86
C TYR A 396 1.89 7.67 -47.45
N GLU A 397 1.70 8.68 -46.61
CA GLU A 397 1.10 8.57 -45.29
C GLU A 397 -0.24 9.32 -45.24
N LEU A 398 -1.25 8.66 -44.69
CA LEU A 398 -2.46 9.29 -44.20
C LEU A 398 -2.20 9.70 -42.74
N ARG A 399 -2.35 10.99 -42.42
CA ARG A 399 -1.93 11.58 -41.14
C ARG A 399 -3.09 12.25 -40.44
N TYR A 400 -3.23 11.98 -39.14
CA TYR A 400 -4.13 12.69 -38.25
C TYR A 400 -3.34 13.76 -37.49
N LEU A 401 -3.66 15.04 -37.71
CA LEU A 401 -2.92 16.19 -37.17
C LEU A 401 -3.66 16.87 -36.01
N SER A 402 -2.88 17.37 -35.05
CA SER A 402 -3.40 18.23 -33.98
C SER A 402 -3.93 19.57 -34.52
N ALA A 403 -4.71 20.30 -33.72
CA ALA A 403 -5.39 21.52 -34.18
C ALA A 403 -4.43 22.64 -34.65
N ASN A 404 -3.20 22.67 -34.13
CA ASN A 404 -2.16 23.60 -34.56
C ASN A 404 -1.38 23.15 -35.83
N GLN A 405 -1.65 21.93 -36.33
CA GLN A 405 -1.05 21.32 -37.52
C GLN A 405 0.49 21.15 -37.50
N LYS A 406 1.13 21.19 -36.32
CA LYS A 406 2.57 20.97 -36.14
C LYS A 406 2.94 19.55 -35.70
N GLU A 407 1.95 18.73 -35.39
CA GLU A 407 2.11 17.44 -34.70
C GLU A 407 1.22 16.39 -35.36
N ILE A 408 1.81 15.22 -35.63
CA ILE A 408 1.11 14.01 -36.09
C ILE A 408 0.72 13.24 -34.84
N LEU A 409 -0.59 13.10 -34.59
CA LEU A 409 -1.11 12.34 -33.44
C LEU A 409 -1.14 10.83 -33.72
N PHE A 410 -1.38 10.45 -34.98
CA PHE A 410 -1.14 9.12 -35.53
C PHE A 410 -1.11 9.18 -37.06
N SER A 411 -0.48 8.20 -37.71
CA SER A 411 -0.46 8.07 -39.17
C SER A 411 -0.46 6.62 -39.62
N ARG A 412 -0.74 6.39 -40.90
CA ARG A 412 -0.72 5.07 -41.55
C ARG A 412 -0.22 5.18 -42.99
N THR A 413 0.71 4.31 -43.38
CA THR A 413 1.29 4.27 -44.72
C THR A 413 0.39 3.54 -45.72
N PHE A 414 0.38 3.98 -46.98
CA PHE A 414 -0.37 3.34 -48.07
C PHE A 414 0.30 3.58 -49.44
N GLY A 415 0.02 2.71 -50.41
CA GLY A 415 0.57 2.79 -51.76
C GLY A 415 -0.34 3.53 -52.73
N VAL A 416 0.19 4.48 -53.49
CA VAL A 416 -0.52 5.16 -54.58
C VAL A 416 0.05 4.67 -55.92
N GLY A 417 -0.77 4.06 -56.77
CA GLY A 417 -0.36 3.59 -58.10
C GLY A 417 0.71 2.49 -58.12
N MET A 418 0.97 1.85 -56.98
CA MET A 418 1.93 0.75 -56.83
C MET A 418 1.38 -0.31 -55.87
N PRO A 419 1.77 -1.60 -56.01
CA PRO A 419 1.45 -2.63 -55.03
C PRO A 419 2.00 -2.26 -53.64
N TYR A 420 1.14 -2.34 -52.64
CA TYR A 420 1.46 -2.13 -51.23
C TYR A 420 0.52 -2.99 -50.38
N GLU A 421 1.07 -3.60 -49.34
CA GLU A 421 0.35 -4.44 -48.38
C GLU A 421 0.65 -3.89 -46.98
N ASP A 422 -0.39 -3.71 -46.18
CA ASP A 422 -0.30 -3.18 -44.82
C ASP A 422 0.36 -4.22 -43.88
N ALA A 423 1.47 -3.83 -43.23
CA ALA A 423 2.24 -4.73 -42.36
C ALA A 423 1.61 -4.96 -40.97
N ASP A 424 0.74 -4.05 -40.54
CA ASP A 424 -0.18 -4.22 -39.42
C ASP A 424 -1.59 -4.38 -40.02
N LEU A 425 -2.40 -5.35 -39.57
CA LEU A 425 -3.77 -5.50 -40.06
C LEU A 425 -4.83 -4.99 -39.06
N THR A 426 -4.41 -4.45 -37.92
CA THR A 426 -5.32 -3.95 -36.87
C THR A 426 -6.24 -2.87 -37.43
N THR A 427 -7.54 -3.07 -37.22
CA THR A 427 -8.62 -2.17 -37.63
C THR A 427 -9.01 -1.19 -36.52
N SER A 428 -9.67 -0.10 -36.92
CA SER A 428 -10.32 0.84 -35.99
C SER A 428 -11.41 0.18 -35.13
N THR A 429 -11.99 -0.93 -35.57
CA THR A 429 -12.92 -1.77 -34.79
C THR A 429 -12.19 -2.56 -33.71
N GLU A 430 -11.09 -3.24 -34.01
CA GLU A 430 -10.32 -3.98 -32.99
C GLU A 430 -9.66 -3.04 -31.97
N LEU A 431 -9.22 -1.85 -32.41
CA LEU A 431 -8.80 -0.79 -31.49
C LEU A 431 -9.98 -0.32 -30.61
N ALA A 432 -11.20 -0.27 -31.17
CA ALA A 432 -12.40 0.06 -30.39
C ALA A 432 -12.75 -1.04 -29.39
N GLU A 433 -12.65 -2.31 -29.75
CA GLU A 433 -12.94 -3.45 -28.88
C GLU A 433 -11.91 -3.57 -27.74
N ARG A 434 -10.61 -3.39 -28.03
CA ARG A 434 -9.55 -3.33 -27.00
C ARG A 434 -9.76 -2.16 -26.04
N ALA A 435 -10.06 -0.98 -26.56
CA ALA A 435 -10.38 0.20 -25.75
C ALA A 435 -11.66 0.03 -24.92
N PHE A 436 -12.69 -0.58 -25.51
CA PHE A 436 -13.97 -0.85 -24.86
C PHE A 436 -13.79 -1.88 -23.73
N ALA A 437 -13.07 -2.97 -23.97
CA ALA A 437 -12.70 -3.93 -22.93
C ALA A 437 -11.90 -3.26 -21.80
N ALA A 438 -10.95 -2.39 -22.12
CA ALA A 438 -10.18 -1.65 -21.11
C ALA A 438 -11.02 -0.64 -20.30
N THR A 439 -12.11 -0.10 -20.87
CA THR A 439 -12.94 0.97 -20.26
C THR A 439 -14.32 0.51 -19.76
N GLN A 440 -14.70 -0.75 -20.04
CA GLN A 440 -15.92 -1.42 -19.55
C GLN A 440 -15.64 -2.73 -18.79
N ALA A 441 -14.39 -3.16 -18.62
CA ALA A 441 -14.08 -4.07 -17.53
C ALA A 441 -14.64 -3.49 -16.22
N ALA A 442 -15.30 -4.31 -15.41
CA ALA A 442 -15.52 -3.95 -14.02
C ALA A 442 -14.16 -3.74 -13.34
N PRO A 443 -14.10 -3.07 -12.17
CA PRO A 443 -12.97 -3.29 -11.28
C PRO A 443 -12.76 -4.80 -11.12
N GLY A 444 -11.53 -5.27 -11.26
CA GLY A 444 -11.20 -6.64 -10.88
C GLY A 444 -11.52 -6.84 -9.40
N GLN A 445 -11.73 -8.08 -8.96
CA GLN A 445 -12.12 -8.37 -7.58
C GLN A 445 -11.11 -7.77 -6.58
N ASP A 446 -9.81 -7.91 -6.88
CA ASP A 446 -8.66 -7.30 -6.17
C ASP A 446 -8.69 -5.76 -6.07
N ALA A 447 -9.57 -5.09 -6.83
CA ALA A 447 -9.71 -3.64 -6.92
C ALA A 447 -11.05 -3.12 -6.35
N LEU A 448 -11.88 -3.99 -5.78
CA LEU A 448 -13.02 -3.60 -4.95
C LEU A 448 -12.55 -3.40 -3.50
N PRO A 449 -13.07 -2.38 -2.77
CA PRO A 449 -12.75 -2.21 -1.36
C PRO A 449 -13.32 -3.38 -0.53
N MET A 450 -12.55 -3.82 0.47
CA MET A 450 -13.02 -4.81 1.44
C MET A 450 -14.23 -4.30 2.21
N VAL A 451 -15.21 -5.17 2.43
CA VAL A 451 -16.50 -4.85 3.04
C VAL A 451 -16.66 -5.61 4.35
N ARG A 452 -16.94 -4.89 5.44
CA ARG A 452 -17.24 -5.47 6.75
C ARG A 452 -18.57 -6.24 6.70
N ALA A 453 -18.60 -7.44 7.28
CA ALA A 453 -19.80 -8.23 7.46
C ALA A 453 -19.86 -8.91 8.83
N THR A 454 -21.07 -9.26 9.28
CA THR A 454 -21.32 -9.90 10.58
C THR A 454 -22.25 -11.11 10.45
N PHE A 455 -21.96 -12.15 11.22
CA PHE A 455 -22.66 -13.44 11.21
C PHE A 455 -23.14 -13.81 12.61
N ARG A 456 -24.41 -14.17 12.74
CA ARG A 456 -25.10 -14.42 14.02
C ARG A 456 -25.88 -15.74 14.00
N LEU A 457 -26.01 -16.40 15.15
CA LEU A 457 -26.96 -17.50 15.30
C LEU A 457 -28.41 -16.98 15.39
N PRO A 458 -29.43 -17.81 15.09
CA PRO A 458 -30.84 -17.41 15.21
C PRO A 458 -31.27 -17.16 16.66
N ASP A 459 -32.31 -16.34 16.84
CA ASP A 459 -32.95 -16.10 18.13
C ASP A 459 -33.37 -17.43 18.79
N GLY A 460 -32.86 -17.68 20.01
CA GLY A 460 -33.14 -18.89 20.79
C GLY A 460 -31.88 -19.67 21.20
N PHE A 461 -30.74 -19.43 20.56
CA PHE A 461 -29.45 -19.98 20.99
C PHE A 461 -28.74 -19.05 22.00
N PRO A 462 -27.99 -19.60 22.98
CA PRO A 462 -27.27 -18.77 23.95
C PRO A 462 -26.06 -18.08 23.30
N PRO A 463 -25.75 -16.82 23.67
CA PRO A 463 -24.53 -16.16 23.21
C PRO A 463 -23.31 -16.85 23.84
N MET A 464 -22.52 -17.51 23.02
CA MET A 464 -21.27 -18.19 23.40
C MET A 464 -20.24 -18.01 22.29
N PRO A 465 -18.93 -18.08 22.58
CA PRO A 465 -17.89 -18.09 21.55
C PRO A 465 -18.06 -19.31 20.63
N LEU A 466 -17.93 -19.10 19.32
CA LEU A 466 -18.03 -20.12 18.29
C LEU A 466 -16.89 -19.97 17.27
N SER A 467 -16.41 -21.09 16.73
CA SER A 467 -15.50 -21.08 15.59
C SER A 467 -16.31 -20.85 14.31
N TRP A 468 -16.05 -19.75 13.60
CA TRP A 468 -16.73 -19.40 12.35
C TRP A 468 -15.84 -19.68 11.15
N SER A 469 -16.45 -19.95 10.00
CA SER A 469 -15.76 -19.98 8.71
C SER A 469 -16.65 -19.42 7.61
N ALA A 470 -16.07 -18.73 6.62
CA ALA A 470 -16.75 -18.27 5.42
C ALA A 470 -15.92 -18.61 4.18
N VAL A 471 -16.48 -19.43 3.29
CA VAL A 471 -15.81 -19.92 2.08
C VAL A 471 -16.38 -19.18 0.85
N PRO A 472 -15.57 -18.44 0.07
CA PRO A 472 -16.05 -17.75 -1.13
C PRO A 472 -16.53 -18.73 -2.21
N LEU A 473 -17.58 -18.35 -2.94
CA LEU A 473 -18.29 -19.20 -3.91
C LEU A 473 -18.24 -18.69 -5.35
N ASP A 474 -17.84 -17.43 -5.57
CA ASP A 474 -17.69 -16.86 -6.90
C ASP A 474 -16.26 -17.09 -7.43
N PRO A 475 -16.09 -17.46 -8.72
CA PRO A 475 -14.84 -18.02 -9.24
C PRO A 475 -13.71 -17.00 -9.39
N ASP A 476 -14.03 -15.71 -9.30
CA ASP A 476 -13.12 -14.58 -9.47
C ASP A 476 -12.64 -14.00 -8.12
N MET A 477 -13.00 -14.64 -7.00
CA MET A 477 -12.62 -14.26 -5.62
C MET A 477 -11.32 -14.93 -5.16
N SER A 478 -10.66 -14.36 -4.14
CA SER A 478 -9.59 -15.07 -3.44
C SER A 478 -10.07 -16.43 -2.93
N PRO A 479 -9.32 -17.54 -3.15
CA PRO A 479 -9.72 -18.87 -2.70
C PRO A 479 -9.50 -19.10 -1.20
N GLU A 480 -9.03 -18.11 -0.44
CA GLU A 480 -8.78 -18.24 0.99
C GLU A 480 -10.08 -18.07 1.79
N ALA A 481 -10.51 -19.15 2.46
CA ALA A 481 -11.65 -19.10 3.37
C ALA A 481 -11.30 -18.30 4.64
N TRP A 482 -12.13 -17.32 4.99
CA TRP A 482 -12.01 -16.59 6.24
C TRP A 482 -12.32 -17.51 7.42
N ALA A 483 -11.40 -17.60 8.37
CA ALA A 483 -11.52 -18.44 9.57
C ALA A 483 -10.71 -17.81 10.74
N PRO A 484 -11.35 -17.04 11.64
CA PRO A 484 -10.66 -16.41 12.76
C PRO A 484 -10.03 -17.45 13.70
N GLN A 485 -8.85 -17.12 14.24
CA GLN A 485 -8.09 -17.99 15.14
C GLN A 485 -8.63 -18.03 16.59
N THR A 486 -9.66 -17.24 16.87
CA THR A 486 -10.30 -17.08 18.18
C THR A 486 -11.80 -17.27 18.02
N ASP A 487 -12.44 -18.02 18.91
CA ASP A 487 -13.89 -18.20 18.91
C ASP A 487 -14.62 -16.87 19.17
N MET A 488 -15.67 -16.57 18.40
CA MET A 488 -16.40 -15.29 18.45
C MET A 488 -17.90 -15.51 18.70
N VAL A 489 -18.54 -14.63 19.48
CA VAL A 489 -20.01 -14.69 19.74
C VAL A 489 -20.81 -14.22 18.52
N VAL A 490 -20.25 -13.26 17.78
CA VAL A 490 -20.68 -12.81 16.45
C VAL A 490 -19.46 -12.98 15.56
N GLY A 491 -19.57 -13.71 14.46
CA GLY A 491 -18.48 -13.78 13.48
C GLY A 491 -18.39 -12.42 12.79
N GLU A 492 -17.26 -11.72 12.88
CA GLU A 492 -17.10 -10.38 12.31
C GLU A 492 -15.74 -10.27 11.62
N GLY A 493 -15.74 -9.74 10.39
CA GLY A 493 -14.54 -9.60 9.57
C GLY A 493 -14.77 -8.71 8.36
N GLU A 494 -13.74 -8.60 7.53
CA GLU A 494 -13.76 -7.90 6.25
C GLU A 494 -13.63 -8.91 5.10
N PHE A 495 -14.38 -8.67 4.02
CA PHE A 495 -14.60 -9.63 2.94
C PHE A 495 -14.55 -8.93 1.57
N GLU A 496 -14.17 -9.67 0.53
CA GLU A 496 -14.36 -9.22 -0.84
C GLU A 496 -15.86 -9.23 -1.18
N PRO A 497 -16.39 -8.27 -1.99
CA PRO A 497 -17.79 -8.30 -2.41
C PRO A 497 -18.17 -9.54 -3.22
N GLY A 498 -19.01 -10.42 -2.66
CA GLY A 498 -19.39 -11.66 -3.33
C GLY A 498 -20.14 -12.64 -2.43
N ARG A 499 -20.36 -13.86 -2.92
CA ARG A 499 -21.13 -14.89 -2.22
C ARG A 499 -20.20 -15.80 -1.41
N TYR A 500 -20.60 -16.07 -0.16
CA TYR A 500 -19.86 -16.95 0.75
C TYR A 500 -20.79 -18.04 1.31
N GLU A 501 -20.29 -19.27 1.44
CA GLU A 501 -20.87 -20.26 2.35
C GLU A 501 -20.28 -20.04 3.75
N VAL A 502 -21.11 -19.52 4.66
CA VAL A 502 -20.77 -19.29 6.06
C VAL A 502 -21.20 -20.51 6.87
N SER A 503 -20.34 -20.99 7.76
CA SER A 503 -20.61 -22.10 8.66
C SER A 503 -20.04 -21.90 10.07
N THR A 504 -20.66 -22.56 11.05
CA THR A 504 -20.18 -22.65 12.43
C THR A 504 -20.79 -23.86 13.13
N MET A 505 -20.15 -24.36 14.20
CA MET A 505 -20.63 -25.48 15.00
C MET A 505 -21.05 -25.01 16.40
N GLY A 506 -22.36 -24.98 16.62
CA GLY A 506 -22.99 -24.60 17.89
C GLY A 506 -23.06 -25.74 18.92
N PRO A 507 -23.67 -25.47 20.08
CA PRO A 507 -23.67 -26.39 21.21
C PRO A 507 -24.30 -27.75 20.86
N GLY A 508 -23.62 -28.83 21.25
CA GLY A 508 -24.06 -30.21 20.98
C GLY A 508 -23.74 -30.71 19.56
N GLU A 509 -22.63 -30.25 18.96
CA GLU A 509 -22.23 -30.59 17.58
C GLU A 509 -23.28 -30.17 16.53
N THR A 510 -24.00 -29.08 16.83
CA THR A 510 -25.10 -28.56 16.02
C THR A 510 -24.55 -27.68 14.90
N GLU A 511 -24.55 -28.18 13.66
CA GLU A 511 -24.06 -27.43 12.50
C GLU A 511 -25.01 -26.31 12.06
N PHE A 512 -24.48 -25.11 11.86
CA PHE A 512 -25.13 -23.99 11.19
C PHE A 512 -24.39 -23.70 9.90
N ARG A 513 -25.12 -23.58 8.78
CA ARG A 513 -24.54 -23.33 7.45
C ARG A 513 -25.54 -22.56 6.59
N GLY A 514 -25.07 -21.54 5.88
CA GLY A 514 -25.89 -20.79 4.94
C GLY A 514 -25.05 -20.02 3.92
N VAL A 515 -25.63 -19.78 2.74
CA VAL A 515 -25.01 -18.91 1.72
C VAL A 515 -25.47 -17.47 1.97
N VAL A 516 -24.52 -16.55 2.02
CA VAL A 516 -24.74 -15.10 2.12
C VAL A 516 -24.14 -14.38 0.92
N GLU A 517 -24.57 -13.15 0.66
CA GLU A 517 -24.07 -12.29 -0.43
C GLU A 517 -23.66 -10.95 0.18
N ILE A 518 -22.36 -10.67 0.23
CA ILE A 518 -21.77 -9.50 0.87
C ILE A 518 -21.57 -8.42 -0.20
N VAL A 519 -22.12 -7.22 0.02
CA VAL A 519 -22.12 -6.15 -1.01
C VAL A 519 -21.80 -4.76 -0.44
N PRO A 520 -21.12 -3.88 -1.20
CA PRO A 520 -20.73 -2.55 -0.71
C PRO A 520 -21.95 -1.68 -0.39
N GLY A 521 -21.82 -0.83 0.64
CA GLY A 521 -22.87 0.12 1.04
C GLY A 521 -24.13 -0.50 1.66
N GLN A 522 -24.08 -1.76 2.08
CA GLN A 522 -25.12 -2.42 2.88
C GLN A 522 -24.59 -2.81 4.27
N PRO A 523 -25.48 -3.07 5.27
CA PRO A 523 -25.03 -3.43 6.63
C PRO A 523 -24.43 -4.84 6.75
N ASN A 524 -24.63 -5.73 5.76
CA ASN A 524 -24.05 -7.08 5.67
C ASN A 524 -24.10 -7.87 7.01
N ASP A 525 -25.30 -7.90 7.60
CA ASP A 525 -25.59 -8.49 8.90
C ASP A 525 -26.53 -9.68 8.70
N PHE A 526 -26.01 -10.90 8.91
CA PHE A 526 -26.64 -12.14 8.50
C PHE A 526 -26.89 -13.09 9.68
N VAL A 527 -28.04 -13.76 9.65
CA VAL A 527 -28.39 -14.83 10.60
C VAL A 527 -28.22 -16.18 9.89
N ILE A 528 -27.30 -17.01 10.36
CA ILE A 528 -26.94 -18.27 9.71
C ILE A 528 -27.87 -19.39 10.20
N PRO A 529 -28.56 -20.13 9.30
CA PRO A 529 -29.55 -21.11 9.70
C PRO A 529 -28.94 -22.45 10.15
N LEU A 530 -29.73 -23.18 10.95
CA LEU A 530 -29.47 -24.56 11.37
C LEU A 530 -29.51 -25.53 10.18
N VAL A 531 -28.51 -26.41 10.07
CA VAL A 531 -28.55 -27.52 9.11
C VAL A 531 -29.60 -28.55 9.55
N GLY A 532 -30.61 -28.78 8.71
CA GLY A 532 -31.68 -29.73 8.98
C GLY A 532 -31.19 -31.17 8.88
N GLY A 533 -30.94 -31.83 10.01
CA GLY A 533 -30.49 -33.22 10.05
C GLY A 533 -31.50 -34.19 9.42
N GLY A 534 -31.14 -34.73 8.24
CA GLY A 534 -31.98 -35.65 7.47
C GLY A 534 -31.16 -36.70 6.72
N GLU A 535 -31.41 -37.97 7.06
CA GLU A 535 -31.11 -39.18 6.28
C GLU A 535 -29.64 -39.45 5.90
N ALA A 536 -28.92 -40.14 6.79
CA ALA A 536 -27.69 -40.85 6.45
C ALA A 536 -28.01 -42.12 5.65
N GLU A 537 -27.73 -42.13 4.33
CA GLU A 537 -27.88 -43.31 3.50
C GLU A 537 -26.72 -44.30 3.68
N GLN A 538 -27.04 -45.59 3.72
CA GLN A 538 -26.19 -46.65 4.27
C GLN A 538 -25.40 -47.38 3.18
N ASN A 539 -24.08 -47.50 3.35
CA ASN A 539 -23.22 -48.21 2.40
C ASN A 539 -22.91 -49.65 2.92
N PRO A 540 -23.41 -50.73 2.26
CA PRO A 540 -23.24 -52.10 2.75
C PRO A 540 -21.85 -52.71 2.42
N PRO A 541 -21.41 -53.78 3.11
CA PRO A 541 -19.97 -54.10 3.19
C PRO A 541 -19.46 -55.23 2.27
N GLY A 542 -18.42 -54.90 1.50
CA GLY A 542 -17.16 -55.68 1.41
C GLY A 542 -17.02 -56.86 0.45
N GLN A 543 -15.83 -56.98 -0.17
CA GLN A 543 -15.02 -58.21 -0.26
C GLN A 543 -13.56 -57.91 -0.71
N ARG A 544 -12.67 -58.91 -0.64
CA ARG A 544 -11.25 -58.85 -1.06
C ARG A 544 -10.99 -59.80 -2.24
N GLY A 545 -10.00 -59.54 -3.10
CA GLY A 545 -9.39 -60.59 -3.94
C GLY A 545 -8.68 -60.17 -5.23
N ASP A 546 -7.35 -60.31 -5.23
CA ASP A 546 -6.51 -60.99 -6.25
C ASP A 546 -6.26 -60.39 -7.67
N ALA A 547 -5.14 -59.65 -7.76
CA ALA A 547 -3.92 -59.99 -8.52
C ALA A 547 -3.86 -60.11 -10.08
N GLY A 548 -3.54 -58.99 -10.76
CA GLY A 548 -2.55 -58.90 -11.87
C GLY A 548 -2.95 -59.36 -13.29
N PRO A 549 -2.04 -59.32 -14.31
CA PRO A 549 -0.64 -58.85 -14.29
C PRO A 549 -0.20 -57.92 -15.46
N SER A 550 1.04 -57.39 -15.36
CA SER A 550 1.94 -56.86 -16.44
C SER A 550 1.51 -55.66 -17.32
N GLY A 551 2.40 -54.71 -17.65
CA GLY A 551 3.76 -54.49 -17.14
C GLY A 551 4.56 -53.43 -17.93
N ALA A 552 5.15 -52.46 -17.24
CA ALA A 552 6.07 -51.46 -17.80
C ALA A 552 7.04 -50.97 -16.70
N GLY A 553 8.33 -50.75 -17.06
CA GLY A 553 9.38 -50.07 -16.27
C GLY A 553 9.45 -50.33 -14.75
N THR A 554 10.48 -51.07 -14.28
CA THR A 554 10.68 -51.29 -12.84
C THR A 554 10.91 -50.00 -12.06
N LEU A 555 9.84 -49.49 -11.45
CA LEU A 555 9.89 -48.53 -10.35
C LEU A 555 10.35 -49.27 -9.09
N THR A 556 11.38 -48.77 -8.43
CA THR A 556 11.82 -49.28 -7.13
C THR A 556 11.30 -48.39 -6.02
N GLN A 557 10.61 -48.98 -5.04
CA GLN A 557 10.19 -48.29 -3.83
C GLN A 557 11.41 -48.08 -2.92
N GLU A 558 11.75 -46.83 -2.67
CA GLU A 558 12.83 -46.42 -1.78
C GLU A 558 12.23 -45.64 -0.59
N SER A 559 13.01 -45.38 0.46
CA SER A 559 12.50 -44.92 1.75
C SER A 559 11.83 -43.53 1.76
N GLN A 560 11.85 -42.82 0.63
CA GLN A 560 11.25 -41.48 0.45
C GLN A 560 10.46 -41.34 -0.86
N GLY A 561 10.18 -42.42 -1.60
CA GLY A 561 9.45 -42.31 -2.87
C GLY A 561 9.63 -43.49 -3.83
N MET A 562 9.25 -43.30 -5.10
CA MET A 562 9.48 -44.29 -6.16
C MET A 562 10.51 -43.77 -7.17
N ALA A 563 11.57 -44.55 -7.38
CA ALA A 563 12.67 -44.22 -8.29
C ALA A 563 12.57 -44.99 -9.61
N CYS A 564 12.80 -44.32 -10.75
CA CYS A 564 12.83 -44.96 -12.06
C CYS A 564 14.25 -45.39 -12.46
N GLN A 565 14.47 -46.70 -12.58
CA GLN A 565 15.74 -47.26 -13.04
C GLN A 565 15.78 -47.51 -14.56
N SER A 566 14.65 -47.41 -15.28
CA SER A 566 14.56 -47.72 -16.72
C SER A 566 15.13 -46.60 -17.62
N PRO A 567 16.02 -46.91 -18.60
CA PRO A 567 16.49 -45.94 -19.59
C PRO A 567 15.42 -45.33 -20.49
N SER A 568 14.22 -45.93 -20.56
CA SER A 568 13.06 -45.41 -21.29
C SER A 568 12.26 -44.35 -20.51
N GLY A 569 12.62 -44.09 -19.25
CA GLY A 569 11.67 -43.58 -18.26
C GLY A 569 10.67 -44.66 -17.83
N CYS A 570 9.88 -44.35 -16.80
CA CYS A 570 8.90 -45.23 -16.19
C CYS A 570 7.54 -44.53 -16.14
N ALA A 571 6.48 -45.20 -16.56
CA ALA A 571 5.13 -44.66 -16.40
C ALA A 571 4.75 -44.66 -14.90
N TYR A 572 4.54 -43.47 -14.34
CA TYR A 572 4.06 -43.27 -12.98
C TYR A 572 2.57 -42.90 -13.01
N HIS A 573 1.80 -43.47 -12.10
CA HIS A 573 0.39 -43.16 -11.89
C HIS A 573 0.05 -43.35 -10.40
N ASP A 574 -0.26 -42.25 -9.71
CA ASP A 574 -0.75 -42.31 -8.34
C ASP A 574 -2.29 -42.43 -8.32
N PRO A 575 -2.87 -43.51 -7.74
CA PRO A 575 -4.32 -43.72 -7.72
C PRO A 575 -5.09 -42.88 -6.69
N VAL A 576 -4.41 -42.12 -5.82
CA VAL A 576 -5.05 -41.30 -4.78
C VAL A 576 -5.29 -39.87 -5.29
N THR A 577 -4.32 -39.31 -5.99
CA THR A 577 -4.34 -37.96 -6.58
C THR A 577 -4.73 -37.94 -8.06
N GLY A 578 -4.69 -39.10 -8.74
CA GLY A 578 -4.89 -39.21 -10.19
C GLY A 578 -3.71 -38.68 -11.01
N LEU A 579 -2.57 -38.35 -10.38
CA LEU A 579 -1.40 -37.80 -11.06
C LEU A 579 -0.71 -38.88 -11.93
N ALA A 580 -0.57 -38.63 -13.23
CA ALA A 580 0.15 -39.51 -14.15
C ALA A 580 1.20 -38.75 -14.97
N LEU A 581 2.40 -39.34 -15.10
CA LEU A 581 3.55 -38.77 -15.81
C LEU A 581 4.57 -39.85 -16.20
N ILE A 582 5.55 -39.50 -17.04
CA ILE A 582 6.73 -40.34 -17.31
C ILE A 582 7.88 -39.84 -16.42
N LEU A 583 8.27 -40.66 -15.44
CA LEU A 583 9.39 -40.39 -14.56
C LEU A 583 10.71 -40.73 -15.30
N PRO A 584 11.63 -39.78 -15.53
CA PRO A 584 12.86 -40.05 -16.30
C PRO A 584 13.87 -40.93 -15.54
N GLN A 585 14.84 -41.53 -16.24
CA GLN A 585 15.82 -42.42 -15.59
C GLN A 585 16.65 -41.68 -14.52
N GLY A 586 16.79 -42.29 -13.34
CA GLY A 586 17.55 -41.73 -12.23
C GLY A 586 16.83 -40.59 -11.49
N TRP A 587 15.55 -40.38 -11.78
CA TRP A 587 14.65 -39.54 -10.99
C TRP A 587 13.81 -40.38 -10.05
N GLN A 588 13.52 -39.79 -8.90
CA GLN A 588 12.60 -40.26 -7.88
C GLN A 588 11.45 -39.26 -7.78
N ILE A 589 10.24 -39.75 -7.49
CA ILE A 589 9.09 -38.91 -7.13
C ILE A 589 8.69 -39.21 -5.68
N GLU A 590 8.55 -38.15 -4.89
CA GLU A 590 7.95 -38.21 -3.54
C GLU A 590 6.43 -38.45 -3.68
N PRO A 591 5.76 -39.10 -2.71
CA PRO A 591 4.32 -39.35 -2.78
C PRO A 591 3.52 -38.06 -3.03
N PRO A 592 2.76 -37.94 -4.13
CA PRO A 592 1.95 -36.77 -4.41
C PRO A 592 0.87 -36.57 -3.33
N PHE A 593 0.58 -35.31 -3.02
CA PHE A 593 -0.38 -34.95 -1.98
C PHE A 593 -1.15 -33.69 -2.36
N PHE A 594 -2.33 -33.50 -1.78
CA PHE A 594 -3.02 -32.21 -1.81
C PHE A 594 -2.60 -31.43 -0.57
N TYR A 595 -2.21 -30.16 -0.72
CA TYR A 595 -2.07 -29.29 0.46
C TYR A 595 -3.42 -29.21 1.18
N GLU A 596 -3.41 -29.46 2.48
CA GLU A 596 -4.57 -29.39 3.37
C GLU A 596 -4.29 -28.30 4.42
N THR A 597 -5.21 -27.36 4.60
CA THR A 597 -5.08 -26.33 5.65
C THR A 597 -5.37 -26.95 7.03
N ALA A 598 -5.03 -26.24 8.11
CA ALA A 598 -5.39 -26.66 9.47
C ALA A 598 -6.92 -26.78 9.69
N ALA A 599 -7.73 -26.22 8.79
CA ALA A 599 -9.20 -26.33 8.77
C ALA A 599 -9.72 -27.41 7.80
N GLY A 600 -8.86 -28.25 7.22
CA GLY A 600 -9.25 -29.38 6.35
C GLY A 600 -9.55 -29.01 4.89
N ALA A 601 -9.38 -27.75 4.48
CA ALA A 601 -9.58 -27.33 3.10
C ALA A 601 -8.43 -27.85 2.20
N LYS A 602 -8.77 -28.57 1.12
CA LYS A 602 -7.82 -29.24 0.22
C LYS A 602 -7.61 -28.50 -1.08
N ALA A 603 -6.35 -28.38 -1.49
CA ALA A 603 -5.97 -27.84 -2.79
C ALA A 603 -6.63 -28.64 -3.95
N ARG A 604 -7.06 -27.94 -5.00
CA ARG A 604 -7.77 -28.53 -6.15
C ARG A 604 -6.88 -29.39 -7.07
N LEU A 605 -5.57 -29.21 -6.99
CA LEU A 605 -4.57 -29.93 -7.79
C LEU A 605 -3.50 -30.52 -6.85
N PRO A 606 -2.96 -31.71 -7.16
CA PRO A 606 -1.94 -32.32 -6.32
C PRO A 606 -0.58 -31.65 -6.53
N SER A 607 0.20 -31.60 -5.46
CA SER A 607 1.59 -31.16 -5.44
C SER A 607 2.51 -32.38 -5.37
N ALA A 608 3.69 -32.29 -5.99
CA ALA A 608 4.67 -33.37 -6.01
C ALA A 608 6.10 -32.85 -6.20
N THR A 609 7.06 -33.44 -5.48
CA THR A 609 8.49 -33.20 -5.67
C THR A 609 9.09 -34.32 -6.52
N LEU A 610 9.81 -33.95 -7.57
CA LEU A 610 10.65 -34.87 -8.33
C LEU A 610 12.12 -34.53 -8.04
N LEU A 611 12.90 -35.54 -7.66
CA LEU A 611 14.27 -35.42 -7.18
C LEU A 611 15.24 -36.28 -8.01
N ARG A 612 16.46 -35.79 -8.22
CA ARG A 612 17.57 -36.55 -8.81
C ARG A 612 18.88 -36.20 -8.12
N ASN A 613 19.62 -37.22 -7.69
CA ASN A 613 21.01 -37.02 -7.26
C ASN A 613 21.94 -37.07 -8.48
N ALA A 614 22.53 -35.93 -8.82
CA ALA A 614 23.45 -35.77 -9.94
C ALA A 614 24.88 -35.55 -9.41
N GLY A 615 25.56 -36.64 -9.06
CA GLY A 615 26.98 -36.60 -8.64
C GLY A 615 27.25 -35.96 -7.28
N GLY A 616 26.24 -35.91 -6.40
CA GLY A 616 26.30 -35.25 -5.09
C GLY A 616 25.45 -33.98 -5.00
N GLU A 617 25.03 -33.42 -6.13
CA GLU A 617 24.08 -32.31 -6.19
C GLU A 617 22.64 -32.84 -6.27
N LEU A 618 21.74 -32.31 -5.43
CA LEU A 618 20.32 -32.67 -5.44
C LEU A 618 19.56 -31.73 -6.38
N GLN A 619 19.16 -32.24 -7.53
CA GLN A 619 18.32 -31.54 -8.50
C GLN A 619 16.84 -31.77 -8.18
N GLN A 620 16.04 -30.71 -8.23
CA GLN A 620 14.60 -30.76 -7.95
C GLN A 620 13.74 -30.14 -9.06
N ILE A 621 12.55 -30.70 -9.27
CA ILE A 621 11.43 -30.13 -10.05
C ILE A 621 10.20 -30.24 -9.15
N MET A 622 9.36 -29.21 -9.09
CA MET A 622 8.18 -29.18 -8.22
C MET A 622 6.92 -28.89 -9.01
N LEU A 623 5.88 -29.68 -8.77
CA LEU A 623 4.52 -29.44 -9.26
C LEU A 623 3.70 -28.74 -8.15
N ASN A 624 3.03 -27.65 -8.50
CA ASN A 624 2.19 -26.83 -7.62
C ASN A 624 2.84 -26.51 -6.25
N PRO A 625 4.07 -25.96 -6.20
CA PRO A 625 4.71 -25.62 -4.93
C PRO A 625 4.01 -24.45 -4.22
N ARG A 626 3.66 -24.60 -2.94
CA ARG A 626 3.04 -23.50 -2.15
C ARG A 626 3.95 -22.27 -2.00
N GLN A 627 5.26 -22.45 -2.10
CA GLN A 627 6.25 -21.37 -2.08
C GLN A 627 7.34 -21.67 -3.11
N TRP A 628 7.47 -20.79 -4.09
CA TRP A 628 8.55 -20.82 -5.07
C TRP A 628 8.98 -19.39 -5.39
N MET A 629 10.28 -19.08 -5.24
CA MET A 629 10.80 -17.74 -5.51
C MET A 629 11.21 -17.64 -6.99
N ALA A 630 10.95 -16.50 -7.64
CA ALA A 630 11.43 -16.24 -9.00
C ALA A 630 12.97 -16.38 -9.13
N ALA A 631 13.71 -16.16 -8.04
CA ALA A 631 15.16 -16.39 -7.97
C ALA A 631 15.57 -17.88 -7.99
N SER A 632 14.70 -18.80 -7.59
CA SER A 632 14.96 -20.25 -7.63
C SER A 632 15.00 -20.75 -9.08
N GLY A 633 14.07 -20.29 -9.91
CA GLY A 633 14.05 -20.55 -11.35
C GLY A 633 12.64 -20.44 -11.95
N PRO A 634 12.51 -20.59 -13.28
CA PRO A 634 11.25 -20.40 -13.98
C PRO A 634 10.28 -21.57 -13.76
N CYS A 635 9.00 -21.25 -13.84
CA CYS A 635 7.91 -22.21 -13.87
C CYS A 635 7.17 -22.17 -15.22
N THR A 636 6.28 -23.13 -15.47
CA THR A 636 5.53 -23.21 -16.73
C THR A 636 4.19 -23.92 -16.50
N ASP A 637 3.13 -23.38 -17.08
CA ASP A 637 1.78 -23.96 -16.99
C ASP A 637 1.67 -25.33 -17.66
N THR A 638 0.92 -26.24 -17.02
CA THR A 638 0.62 -27.57 -17.52
C THR A 638 -0.84 -27.94 -17.23
N PRO A 639 -1.40 -28.99 -17.86
CA PRO A 639 -2.74 -29.50 -17.53
C PRO A 639 -2.91 -30.00 -16.08
N ALA A 640 -1.83 -30.14 -15.30
CA ALA A 640 -1.85 -30.49 -13.88
C ALA A 640 -1.55 -29.29 -12.95
N GLY A 641 -1.46 -28.07 -13.50
CA GLY A 641 -1.04 -26.86 -12.78
C GLY A 641 0.39 -26.44 -13.10
N GLU A 642 1.01 -25.67 -12.20
CA GLU A 642 2.28 -25.01 -12.44
C GLU A 642 3.47 -25.94 -12.16
N LEU A 643 4.35 -26.13 -13.16
CA LEU A 643 5.55 -26.96 -13.04
C LEU A 643 6.81 -26.08 -12.95
N CYS A 644 7.41 -26.03 -11.76
CA CYS A 644 8.56 -25.21 -11.43
C CYS A 644 9.88 -25.98 -11.52
N ARG A 645 10.93 -25.33 -12.03
CA ARG A 645 12.30 -25.87 -12.10
C ARG A 645 13.33 -24.87 -11.63
N VAL A 646 14.41 -25.34 -11.02
CA VAL A 646 15.55 -24.48 -10.71
C VAL A 646 16.25 -24.00 -11.98
N THR A 647 16.93 -22.86 -11.89
CA THR A 647 17.81 -22.39 -12.97
C THR A 647 19.04 -23.29 -13.06
N SER A 648 19.12 -24.08 -14.14
CA SER A 648 20.22 -25.01 -14.39
C SER A 648 20.58 -25.05 -15.87
N THR A 649 21.85 -25.34 -16.17
CA THR A 649 22.39 -25.57 -17.52
C THR A 649 22.67 -27.05 -17.80
N ASP A 650 22.37 -27.97 -16.87
CA ASP A 650 22.45 -29.41 -17.12
C ASP A 650 21.41 -29.82 -18.17
N VAL A 651 21.88 -30.23 -19.35
CA VAL A 651 21.03 -30.68 -20.46
C VAL A 651 20.22 -31.92 -20.09
N ALA A 652 20.71 -32.78 -19.19
CA ALA A 652 19.95 -33.93 -18.70
C ALA A 652 18.83 -33.51 -17.73
N TYR A 653 19.04 -32.45 -16.95
CA TYR A 653 18.01 -31.84 -16.09
C TYR A 653 16.92 -31.15 -16.94
N LEU A 654 17.32 -30.32 -17.91
CA LEU A 654 16.39 -29.62 -18.80
C LEU A 654 15.60 -30.60 -19.68
N GLY A 655 16.24 -31.65 -20.20
CA GLY A 655 15.58 -32.73 -20.92
C GLY A 655 14.60 -33.52 -20.04
N ALA A 656 14.95 -33.78 -18.78
CA ALA A 656 14.06 -34.43 -17.83
C ALA A 656 12.83 -33.57 -17.51
N PHE A 657 13.01 -32.25 -17.32
CA PHE A 657 11.90 -31.31 -17.16
C PHE A 657 10.94 -31.34 -18.34
N GLU A 658 11.44 -31.31 -19.58
CA GLU A 658 10.58 -31.39 -20.77
C GLU A 658 9.86 -32.74 -20.91
N VAL A 659 10.48 -33.87 -20.53
CA VAL A 659 9.82 -35.19 -20.48
C VAL A 659 8.70 -35.21 -19.44
N VAL A 660 8.90 -34.62 -18.26
CA VAL A 660 7.85 -34.48 -17.25
C VAL A 660 6.75 -33.57 -17.78
N ARG A 661 7.08 -32.32 -18.16
CA ARG A 661 6.14 -31.29 -18.65
C ARG A 661 5.26 -31.76 -19.81
N SER A 662 5.80 -32.55 -20.74
CA SER A 662 5.06 -33.06 -21.91
C SER A 662 4.25 -34.34 -21.66
N SER A 663 4.50 -35.05 -20.56
CA SER A 663 3.76 -36.27 -20.18
C SER A 663 2.80 -36.08 -19.00
N LEU A 664 2.90 -34.94 -18.31
CA LEU A 664 2.16 -34.63 -17.08
C LEU A 664 0.67 -34.42 -17.35
N ARG A 665 -0.17 -35.22 -16.66
CA ARG A 665 -1.63 -35.16 -16.74
C ARG A 665 -2.28 -35.58 -15.42
N ILE A 666 -3.41 -34.96 -15.08
CA ILE A 666 -4.35 -35.55 -14.13
C ILE A 666 -5.23 -36.51 -14.92
N ALA A 667 -5.14 -37.80 -14.60
CA ALA A 667 -5.86 -38.86 -15.30
C ALA A 667 -7.26 -39.05 -14.68
N THR A 668 -8.29 -38.60 -15.40
CA THR A 668 -9.53 -39.38 -15.41
C THR A 668 -9.26 -40.71 -16.14
N ALA A 669 -9.76 -41.81 -15.60
CA ALA A 669 -9.16 -43.12 -15.87
C ALA A 669 -9.36 -43.63 -17.31
N SER A 670 -8.28 -43.77 -18.09
CA SER A 670 -7.83 -45.04 -18.73
C SER A 670 -6.69 -44.87 -19.78
N ALA A 671 -5.97 -45.97 -20.03
CA ALA A 671 -5.19 -46.34 -21.22
C ALA A 671 -3.79 -45.71 -21.55
N ALA A 672 -2.98 -46.57 -22.19
CA ALA A 672 -1.61 -46.47 -22.74
C ALA A 672 -1.39 -47.73 -23.66
N PRO A 673 -0.22 -48.08 -24.27
CA PRO A 673 1.12 -47.45 -24.34
C PRO A 673 1.57 -47.21 -25.84
N ASP A 674 2.84 -47.02 -26.28
CA ASP A 674 4.01 -47.94 -26.35
C ASP A 674 5.39 -47.24 -26.64
N THR A 675 6.54 -47.96 -26.48
CA THR A 675 7.98 -47.51 -26.57
C THR A 675 8.89 -48.62 -27.19
N PRO A 676 10.24 -48.51 -27.51
CA PRO A 676 11.38 -47.70 -26.97
C PRO A 676 12.20 -46.94 -28.08
N ALA A 677 13.52 -46.59 -28.10
CA ALA A 677 14.81 -46.85 -27.38
C ALA A 677 15.79 -45.63 -27.59
N VAL A 678 16.91 -45.32 -26.89
CA VAL A 678 18.00 -46.01 -26.13
C VAL A 678 19.11 -46.61 -27.06
N PRO A 679 20.46 -46.50 -26.85
CA PRO A 679 21.36 -45.95 -25.78
C PRO A 679 22.37 -44.85 -26.33
N ARG A 680 23.62 -44.43 -25.92
CA ARG A 680 24.65 -44.39 -24.80
C ARG A 680 25.86 -43.51 -25.32
N SER A 681 26.98 -43.06 -24.68
CA SER A 681 27.54 -42.95 -23.28
C SER A 681 28.91 -42.16 -23.21
N THR A 682 29.43 -41.89 -22.00
CA THR A 682 30.86 -41.80 -21.52
C THR A 682 31.86 -40.62 -21.78
N ALA A 683 32.48 -40.12 -20.68
CA ALA A 683 33.88 -39.64 -20.46
C ALA A 683 34.39 -38.28 -21.06
N SER A 684 35.44 -37.55 -20.59
CA SER A 684 36.19 -37.45 -19.29
C SER A 684 37.31 -36.34 -19.33
N ALA A 685 37.71 -35.73 -18.19
CA ALA A 685 39.00 -35.03 -17.88
C ALA A 685 39.38 -33.70 -18.65
N ALA A 686 40.35 -32.84 -18.25
CA ALA A 686 40.95 -32.42 -16.95
C ALA A 686 41.95 -31.21 -17.12
N GLY A 687 42.36 -30.52 -16.03
CA GLY A 687 43.47 -29.53 -15.95
C GLY A 687 43.03 -28.09 -15.56
N ALA A 688 43.62 -27.29 -14.65
CA ALA A 688 44.99 -27.07 -14.09
C ALA A 688 45.86 -26.03 -14.87
N ALA A 689 46.58 -25.07 -14.26
CA ALA A 689 46.62 -24.55 -12.87
C ALA A 689 47.41 -23.21 -12.73
N ALA A 690 47.15 -22.48 -11.65
CA ALA A 690 48.04 -21.61 -10.83
C ALA A 690 48.91 -20.46 -11.42
N GLY A 691 49.01 -19.36 -10.65
CA GLY A 691 50.04 -18.30 -10.75
C GLY A 691 49.82 -17.23 -9.67
N ALA A 692 50.84 -16.89 -8.87
CA ALA A 692 50.71 -16.02 -7.69
C ALA A 692 51.92 -15.08 -7.48
N GLY A 693 51.74 -13.97 -6.75
CA GLY A 693 52.84 -13.08 -6.36
C GLY A 693 52.44 -11.93 -5.43
N ALA A 694 53.13 -11.80 -4.30
CA ALA A 694 53.15 -10.63 -3.40
C ALA A 694 54.61 -10.06 -3.38
N SER A 695 55.06 -9.06 -2.62
CA SER A 695 54.51 -8.33 -1.46
C SER A 695 55.30 -7.03 -1.16
N ALA A 696 54.64 -6.05 -0.53
CA ALA A 696 55.13 -5.15 0.54
C ALA A 696 56.28 -4.12 0.37
N GLY A 697 55.97 -2.86 0.73
CA GLY A 697 56.79 -1.98 1.59
C GLY A 697 57.62 -0.84 0.93
N ALA A 698 57.97 0.25 1.63
CA ALA A 698 57.40 0.86 2.86
C ALA A 698 57.96 2.29 3.11
N GLY A 699 57.12 3.22 3.61
CA GLY A 699 57.52 4.49 4.25
C GLY A 699 57.83 5.68 3.31
N THR A 700 57.79 6.94 3.75
CA THR A 700 57.27 7.54 5.01
C THR A 700 56.70 8.94 4.75
N GLY A 701 55.60 9.32 5.43
CA GLY A 701 55.02 10.66 5.36
C GLY A 701 53.96 10.85 6.46
N SER A 702 53.98 11.99 7.16
CA SER A 702 53.22 12.18 8.41
C SER A 702 51.94 13.00 8.24
N SER A 703 50.79 12.37 8.43
CA SER A 703 49.67 12.99 9.14
C SER A 703 48.83 11.92 9.85
N ARG A 704 48.26 12.24 11.02
CA ARG A 704 47.22 11.43 11.67
C ARG A 704 45.86 11.98 11.25
N GLY A 705 45.39 11.58 10.07
CA GLY A 705 43.99 11.77 9.69
C GLY A 705 43.11 10.80 10.47
N GLY A 706 42.53 11.25 11.58
CA GLY A 706 41.31 10.64 12.09
C GLY A 706 40.15 10.95 11.14
N ASP A 707 39.11 10.12 11.13
CA ASP A 707 37.91 10.47 10.37
C ASP A 707 37.27 11.72 10.97
N ILE A 708 37.07 12.73 10.14
CA ILE A 708 36.50 14.01 10.53
C ILE A 708 34.98 13.81 10.64
N GLN A 709 34.42 14.07 11.82
CA GLN A 709 32.98 14.09 12.04
C GLN A 709 32.42 15.47 11.66
N PRO A 710 31.55 15.58 10.65
CA PRO A 710 30.87 16.83 10.34
C PRO A 710 29.85 17.17 11.43
N ARG A 711 29.64 18.45 11.67
CA ARG A 711 28.68 18.93 12.67
C ARG A 711 27.24 18.64 12.26
N ASN A 712 26.43 18.31 13.25
CA ASN A 712 24.98 18.42 13.14
C ASN A 712 24.58 19.90 13.18
N GLY A 713 23.37 20.21 12.72
CA GLY A 713 22.88 21.58 12.57
C GLY A 713 22.65 21.93 11.10
N ARG A 714 22.70 23.21 10.77
CA ARG A 714 22.23 23.70 9.48
C ARG A 714 23.34 23.75 8.43
N TRP A 715 23.11 23.16 7.27
CA TRP A 715 24.05 23.15 6.14
C TRP A 715 23.47 23.80 4.89
N THR A 716 24.23 24.72 4.28
CA THR A 716 23.95 25.26 2.94
C THR A 716 24.85 24.60 1.91
N VAL A 717 24.25 24.06 0.84
CA VAL A 717 24.98 23.52 -0.30
C VAL A 717 24.90 24.47 -1.50
N THR A 718 26.09 24.81 -2.02
CA THR A 718 26.29 25.60 -3.23
C THR A 718 26.63 24.66 -4.38
N VAL A 719 25.88 24.75 -5.48
CA VAL A 719 26.10 23.96 -6.70
C VAL A 719 27.04 24.75 -7.63
N GLY A 720 28.16 24.15 -8.01
CA GLY A 720 29.10 24.70 -8.99
C GLY A 720 28.65 24.47 -10.44
N GLN A 721 29.38 25.03 -11.40
CA GLN A 721 29.06 24.84 -12.82
C GLN A 721 29.18 23.38 -13.25
N THR A 722 28.11 22.83 -13.83
CA THR A 722 28.11 21.50 -14.47
C THR A 722 28.94 21.54 -15.75
N ALA A 723 30.12 20.93 -15.72
CA ALA A 723 30.90 20.64 -16.92
C ALA A 723 30.22 19.50 -17.70
N VAL A 724 30.19 19.59 -19.04
CA VAL A 724 29.58 18.59 -19.92
C VAL A 724 30.47 18.33 -21.12
N GLU A 725 30.76 17.07 -21.41
CA GLU A 725 31.65 16.62 -22.49
C GLU A 725 30.97 15.53 -23.34
N GLY A 726 31.31 15.46 -24.63
CA GLY A 726 30.78 14.46 -25.58
C GLY A 726 29.29 14.58 -25.97
N CYS A 727 28.46 15.25 -25.17
CA CYS A 727 27.02 15.37 -25.38
C CYS A 727 26.63 16.29 -26.57
N PRO A 728 25.62 15.92 -27.40
CA PRO A 728 25.00 16.83 -28.36
C PRO A 728 24.41 18.09 -27.68
N ALA A 729 24.37 19.22 -28.39
CA ALA A 729 24.06 20.53 -27.81
C ALA A 729 22.75 20.57 -26.98
N MET A 730 21.65 20.00 -27.51
CA MET A 730 20.36 19.89 -26.83
C MET A 730 20.46 19.13 -25.51
N ILE A 731 21.15 17.98 -25.52
CA ILE A 731 21.34 17.13 -24.33
C ILE A 731 22.28 17.82 -23.34
N ALA A 732 23.33 18.50 -23.82
CA ALA A 732 24.24 19.25 -22.98
C ALA A 732 23.57 20.45 -22.28
N GLU A 733 22.62 21.10 -22.94
CA GLU A 733 21.79 22.17 -22.37
C GLU A 733 20.78 21.62 -21.36
N GLN A 734 20.10 20.52 -21.68
CA GLN A 734 19.23 19.82 -20.74
C GLN A 734 19.99 19.36 -19.49
N ILE A 735 21.16 18.73 -19.61
CA ILE A 735 21.99 18.31 -18.47
C ILE A 735 22.46 19.52 -17.63
N ARG A 736 22.77 20.66 -18.24
CA ARG A 736 23.10 21.89 -17.50
C ARG A 736 21.89 22.48 -16.76
N GLY A 737 20.67 22.33 -17.29
CA GLY A 737 19.43 22.72 -16.62
C GLY A 737 18.77 21.62 -15.77
N ALA A 738 19.36 20.42 -15.68
CA ALA A 738 18.72 19.23 -15.09
C ALA A 738 18.76 19.23 -13.55
N GLY A 739 18.04 20.15 -12.93
CA GLY A 739 17.49 19.98 -11.58
C GLY A 739 18.47 19.98 -10.40
N PHE A 740 19.79 20.05 -10.61
CA PHE A 740 20.77 20.22 -9.52
C PHE A 740 20.51 21.52 -8.74
N GLU A 741 19.97 22.57 -9.37
CA GLU A 741 19.51 23.78 -8.69
C GLU A 741 18.49 23.51 -7.57
N ARG A 742 17.66 22.45 -7.69
CA ARG A 742 16.73 22.02 -6.62
C ARG A 742 17.42 21.31 -5.44
N ARG A 743 18.69 20.88 -5.58
CA ARG A 743 19.52 20.46 -4.44
C ARG A 743 20.21 21.64 -3.77
N SER A 744 20.31 22.80 -4.43
CA SER A 744 20.87 24.01 -3.81
C SER A 744 19.95 24.56 -2.73
N GLY A 745 20.54 25.15 -1.69
CA GLY A 745 19.80 25.71 -0.56
C GLY A 745 20.30 25.25 0.80
N THR A 746 19.52 25.54 1.83
CA THR A 746 19.86 25.36 3.23
C THR A 746 18.94 24.32 3.86
N ARG A 747 19.50 23.31 4.52
CA ARG A 747 18.79 22.19 5.13
C ARG A 747 19.36 21.87 6.51
N GLU A 748 18.53 21.35 7.39
CA GLU A 748 18.99 20.81 8.68
C GLU A 748 19.58 19.41 8.47
N MET A 749 20.71 19.10 9.13
CA MET A 749 21.39 17.82 8.97
C MET A 749 21.84 17.24 10.31
N THR A 750 21.56 15.95 10.47
CA THR A 750 22.14 15.12 11.53
C THR A 750 22.89 13.97 10.87
N PHE A 751 24.19 13.86 11.15
CA PHE A 751 25.04 12.79 10.68
C PHE A 751 25.23 11.73 11.78
N PRO A 752 25.18 10.42 11.45
CA PRO A 752 25.58 9.37 12.37
C PRO A 752 27.02 9.54 12.85
N ASP A 753 27.36 9.03 14.03
CA ASP A 753 28.73 8.87 14.52
C ASP A 753 29.04 7.35 14.62
N PRO A 754 30.04 6.82 13.89
CA PRO A 754 30.93 7.52 12.95
C PRO A 754 30.19 7.99 11.68
N PHE A 755 30.68 9.10 11.10
CA PHE A 755 30.10 9.75 9.92
C PHE A 755 29.67 8.77 8.84
N HIS A 756 28.42 8.92 8.39
CA HIS A 756 27.91 8.28 7.19
C HIS A 756 27.20 9.32 6.29
N PRO A 757 27.49 9.38 4.97
CA PRO A 757 26.99 10.42 4.08
C PRO A 757 25.52 10.33 3.67
N GLY A 758 24.81 9.25 4.05
CA GLY A 758 23.38 9.04 3.72
C GLY A 758 22.45 10.26 3.86
N PRO A 759 22.52 11.07 4.94
CA PRO A 759 21.68 12.26 5.12
C PRO A 759 21.78 13.32 4.00
N LEU A 760 22.89 13.38 3.25
CA LEU A 760 23.05 14.29 2.08
C LEU A 760 22.04 13.99 0.95
N MET A 761 21.42 12.81 1.00
CA MET A 761 20.52 12.25 -0.01
C MET A 761 19.19 11.76 0.58
N ALA A 762 18.77 12.27 1.76
CA ALA A 762 17.52 11.84 2.42
C ALA A 762 16.25 12.06 1.54
N GLU A 763 16.28 13.01 0.61
CA GLU A 763 15.20 13.32 -0.34
C GLU A 763 15.26 12.48 -1.63
N ALA A 764 16.22 11.55 -1.76
CA ALA A 764 16.36 10.73 -2.96
C ALA A 764 15.26 9.65 -3.02
N PRO A 765 14.64 9.41 -4.20
CA PRO A 765 13.54 8.44 -4.33
C PRO A 765 13.96 6.96 -4.19
N ARG A 766 15.24 6.69 -3.89
CA ARG A 766 15.79 5.39 -3.50
C ARG A 766 16.95 5.61 -2.53
N GLN A 767 17.12 4.69 -1.59
CA GLN A 767 18.29 4.62 -0.73
C GLN A 767 19.56 4.39 -1.59
N ILE A 768 20.65 5.09 -1.24
CA ILE A 768 21.91 5.07 -1.99
C ILE A 768 22.98 4.39 -1.15
N ASP A 769 23.54 3.30 -1.68
CA ASP A 769 24.64 2.56 -1.04
C ASP A 769 25.95 3.33 -1.18
N TRP A 770 26.45 3.82 -0.06
CA TRP A 770 27.73 4.53 0.03
C TRP A 770 28.84 3.58 0.51
N SER A 771 29.90 3.48 -0.30
CA SER A 771 31.13 2.80 0.06
C SER A 771 32.17 3.81 0.55
N ARG A 772 32.91 3.48 1.60
CA ARG A 772 34.03 4.30 2.07
C ARG A 772 35.29 3.95 1.29
N THR A 773 35.90 4.94 0.64
CA THR A 773 37.09 4.75 -0.22
C THR A 773 38.40 5.16 0.46
N GLY A 774 38.32 5.89 1.58
CA GLY A 774 39.50 6.37 2.32
C GLY A 774 39.14 7.17 3.58
N PRO A 775 40.13 7.79 4.25
CA PRO A 775 39.90 8.70 5.38
C PRO A 775 39.06 9.91 4.94
N GLY A 776 37.88 10.09 5.52
CA GLY A 776 36.93 11.12 5.10
C GLY A 776 36.37 11.03 3.66
N THR A 777 36.73 10.03 2.85
CA THR A 777 36.29 9.93 1.45
C THR A 777 35.34 8.75 1.19
N TRP A 778 34.29 9.03 0.43
CA TRP A 778 33.20 8.11 0.13
C TRP A 778 32.84 8.12 -1.36
N GLN A 779 32.31 7.01 -1.84
CA GLN A 779 31.80 6.87 -3.20
C GLN A 779 30.52 6.03 -3.21
N ALA A 780 29.49 6.51 -3.90
CA ALA A 780 28.31 5.74 -4.27
C ALA A 780 28.24 5.56 -5.79
N SER A 781 27.49 4.57 -6.27
CA SER A 781 27.24 4.38 -7.70
C SER A 781 25.83 3.85 -7.94
N LEU A 782 25.01 4.66 -8.62
CA LEU A 782 23.67 4.28 -9.06
C LEU A 782 23.83 3.74 -10.48
N ILE A 783 23.95 2.42 -10.59
CA ILE A 783 24.11 1.70 -11.86
C ILE A 783 22.76 1.12 -12.27
N GLY A 784 22.36 1.33 -13.53
CA GLY A 784 21.37 0.50 -14.19
C GLY A 784 19.91 0.92 -14.02
N GLN A 785 19.50 1.97 -14.74
CA GLN A 785 18.19 1.97 -15.40
C GLN A 785 18.37 2.05 -16.92
N PRO A 786 17.70 1.20 -17.71
CA PRO A 786 17.71 1.30 -19.16
C PRO A 786 16.79 2.45 -19.60
N MET A 787 17.34 3.47 -20.26
CA MET A 787 16.52 4.49 -20.93
C MET A 787 16.04 3.95 -22.28
N GLY A 788 15.01 3.11 -22.22
CA GLY A 788 14.48 2.40 -23.39
C GLY A 788 15.48 1.38 -23.96
N PRO A 789 15.32 0.99 -25.24
CA PRO A 789 15.99 -0.19 -25.80
C PRO A 789 17.50 -0.02 -26.08
N THR A 790 18.11 1.16 -25.88
CA THR A 790 19.45 1.45 -26.43
C THR A 790 20.36 2.36 -25.59
N GLY A 791 19.97 2.75 -24.37
CA GLY A 791 20.78 3.64 -23.52
C GLY A 791 21.01 3.12 -22.10
N GLN A 792 22.28 3.01 -21.70
CA GLN A 792 22.68 2.82 -20.31
C GLN A 792 23.07 4.17 -19.68
N VAL A 793 22.69 4.36 -18.42
CA VAL A 793 23.01 5.53 -17.60
C VAL A 793 23.74 5.07 -16.34
N ASP A 794 24.91 5.65 -16.10
CA ASP A 794 25.73 5.47 -14.90
C ASP A 794 25.81 6.79 -14.14
N VAL A 795 25.51 6.77 -12.84
CA VAL A 795 25.73 7.91 -11.95
C VAL A 795 26.67 7.50 -10.83
N ARG A 796 27.70 8.31 -10.59
CA ARG A 796 28.65 8.12 -9.50
C ARG A 796 28.70 9.38 -8.66
N LEU A 797 28.60 9.22 -7.35
CA LEU A 797 28.80 10.30 -6.39
C LEU A 797 30.13 10.05 -5.68
N GLU A 798 30.98 11.06 -5.62
CA GLU A 798 32.22 11.07 -4.84
C GLU A 798 32.08 12.17 -3.77
N LEU A 799 32.40 11.88 -2.50
CA LEU A 799 32.32 12.83 -1.40
C LEU A 799 33.65 12.86 -0.63
N THR A 800 34.09 14.06 -0.27
CA THR A 800 35.22 14.31 0.64
C THR A 800 34.76 15.18 1.80
N VAL A 801 34.91 14.68 3.03
CA VAL A 801 34.84 15.50 4.25
C VAL A 801 36.13 16.32 4.33
N VAL A 802 36.04 17.65 4.27
CA VAL A 802 37.20 18.56 4.30
C VAL A 802 37.43 19.13 5.70
N SER A 803 36.36 19.42 6.43
CA SER A 803 36.41 19.82 7.85
C SER A 803 35.10 19.47 8.57
N GLU A 804 35.03 19.74 9.87
CA GLU A 804 33.77 19.65 10.65
C GLU A 804 32.63 20.49 10.04
N THR A 805 32.96 21.52 9.24
CA THR A 805 32.03 22.52 8.71
C THR A 805 32.01 22.61 7.18
N GLU A 806 32.72 21.72 6.46
CA GLU A 806 32.85 21.77 5.00
C GLU A 806 32.97 20.38 4.36
N LEU A 807 32.10 20.09 3.38
CA LEU A 807 32.12 18.87 2.56
C LEU A 807 32.14 19.22 1.07
N HIS A 808 32.83 18.41 0.26
CA HIS A 808 32.85 18.54 -1.19
C HIS A 808 32.30 17.28 -1.83
N GLU A 809 31.15 17.41 -2.50
CA GLU A 809 30.51 16.36 -3.28
C GLU A 809 30.77 16.60 -4.78
N VAL A 810 31.04 15.53 -5.53
CA VAL A 810 31.14 15.56 -6.98
C VAL A 810 30.19 14.51 -7.54
N SER A 811 29.24 14.94 -8.35
CA SER A 811 28.40 14.07 -9.14
C SER A 811 29.00 13.90 -10.53
N HIS A 812 29.33 12.67 -10.90
CA HIS A 812 29.65 12.26 -12.28
C HIS A 812 28.45 11.53 -12.87
N PHE A 813 28.12 11.86 -14.11
CA PHE A 813 27.00 11.30 -14.84
C PHE A 813 27.47 10.90 -16.24
N SER A 814 27.02 9.75 -16.73
CA SER A 814 27.44 9.18 -18.01
C SER A 814 26.27 8.48 -18.69
N ILE A 815 25.97 8.87 -19.93
CA ILE A 815 25.06 8.16 -20.83
C ILE A 815 25.86 7.62 -22.01
N GLN A 816 25.68 6.34 -22.34
CA GLN A 816 26.10 5.81 -23.64
C GLN A 816 24.98 6.02 -24.65
N LEU A 817 25.20 6.91 -25.62
CA LEU A 817 24.25 7.23 -26.70
C LEU A 817 24.61 6.44 -27.98
N PRO A 818 23.64 5.77 -28.63
CA PRO A 818 23.89 5.06 -29.87
C PRO A 818 24.43 5.95 -31.00
N ALA A 819 25.35 5.43 -31.80
CA ALA A 819 25.91 6.14 -32.94
C ALA A 819 24.85 6.73 -33.92
N PRO A 820 23.72 6.05 -34.23
CA PRO A 820 22.65 6.66 -35.04
C PRO A 820 21.99 7.88 -34.39
N LEU A 821 21.82 7.87 -33.06
CA LEU A 821 21.23 8.98 -32.30
C LEU A 821 22.21 10.16 -32.21
N MET A 822 23.50 9.89 -31.99
CA MET A 822 24.56 10.91 -32.03
C MET A 822 24.63 11.59 -33.40
N ALA A 823 24.55 10.82 -34.50
CA ALA A 823 24.54 11.36 -35.86
C ALA A 823 23.28 12.20 -36.14
N ALA A 824 22.09 11.74 -35.71
CA ALA A 824 20.84 12.48 -35.87
C ALA A 824 20.81 13.81 -35.08
N LEU A 825 21.51 13.88 -33.95
CA LEU A 825 21.63 15.07 -33.11
C LEU A 825 22.85 15.95 -33.45
N GLY A 826 23.57 15.66 -34.54
CA GLY A 826 24.71 16.46 -35.02
C GLY A 826 25.97 16.36 -34.15
N GLY A 827 26.09 15.35 -33.28
CA GLY A 827 27.23 15.15 -32.39
C GLY A 827 28.38 14.38 -33.06
N GLY A 828 29.60 14.91 -32.97
CA GLY A 828 30.83 14.21 -33.37
C GLY A 828 31.61 13.73 -32.14
N GLY A 829 31.47 12.46 -31.76
CA GLY A 829 32.13 11.91 -30.57
C GLY A 829 31.90 10.41 -30.38
N SER A 830 32.60 9.81 -29.41
CA SER A 830 32.68 8.37 -29.16
C SER A 830 31.50 7.77 -28.37
N GLY A 831 30.26 8.21 -28.64
CA GLY A 831 29.03 7.70 -28.02
C GLY A 831 28.79 8.10 -26.55
N ALA A 832 29.85 8.27 -25.76
CA ALA A 832 29.77 8.70 -24.37
C ALA A 832 29.42 10.19 -24.25
N CYS A 833 28.30 10.50 -23.59
CA CYS A 833 27.89 11.82 -23.16
C CYS A 833 28.05 11.88 -21.63
N THR A 834 28.93 12.73 -21.13
CA THR A 834 29.30 12.78 -19.70
C THR A 834 29.13 14.18 -19.12
N SER A 835 28.89 14.26 -17.81
CA SER A 835 28.95 15.52 -17.07
C SER A 835 29.52 15.34 -15.67
N ARG A 836 30.04 16.45 -15.13
CA ARG A 836 30.62 16.55 -13.78
C ARG A 836 30.12 17.83 -13.11
N THR A 837 29.46 17.67 -11.97
CA THR A 837 28.94 18.77 -11.14
C THR A 837 29.61 18.72 -9.78
N GLY A 838 30.34 19.78 -9.41
CA GLY A 838 30.86 19.95 -8.05
C GLY A 838 29.83 20.65 -7.15
N MET A 839 29.76 20.27 -5.89
CA MET A 839 28.86 20.83 -4.88
C MET A 839 29.63 21.00 -3.56
N THR A 840 29.59 22.20 -3.00
CA THR A 840 30.27 22.52 -1.74
C THR A 840 29.23 22.76 -0.65
N TRP A 841 29.30 21.96 0.40
CA TRP A 841 28.45 22.00 1.58
C TRP A 841 29.15 22.78 2.68
N THR A 842 28.44 23.71 3.31
CA THR A 842 28.96 24.59 4.36
C THR A 842 28.02 24.62 5.56
N TRP A 843 28.55 24.42 6.76
CA TRP A 843 27.78 24.52 8.01
C TRP A 843 27.56 26.00 8.40
N GLN A 844 26.37 26.33 8.93
CA GLN A 844 25.87 27.71 9.10
C GLN A 844 25.34 27.98 10.52
N GLY A 845 25.76 27.20 11.51
CA GLY A 845 25.16 27.12 12.85
C GLY A 845 24.23 25.93 12.98
#